data_AF-A0A401PF72-F1
#
_entry.id   AF-A0A401PF72-F1
#
_cell.length_a   1.000
_cell.length_b   1.000
_cell.length_c   1.000
_cell.angle_alpha   90.00
_cell.angle_beta   90.00
_cell.angle_gamma   90.00
#
_symmetry.space_group_name_H-M   'P 1'
#
loop_
_entity.id
_entity.type
_entity.pdbx_description
1 polymer ?
#
loop_
_entity_poly.entity_id
_entity_poly.type
_entity_poly.pdbx_seq_one_letter_code
_entity_poly.pdbx_strand_id
1 'polypeptide(L)'
;KLCGSNYPLSILFVVVNEFCERFSFYGMKAVLTLYFTSFLHWDDDLSTAIYHAFSGLAYFTPVIGALIADSWLGKFKTIIILSIVYVIGHVVKSVGAIPTVGDQKMHVVLSMFGLFLIAVGTGGIKPCVAAFGGDQFEEEHAYERRKFFSFFYLSINAGSLLSTIITPILRADVQCFGGDCYALAFGVPAGLMVVALVVFISGSGLYKKLPPQGNILVEVCKCVEFSIANRWRHRGKYFPKRDHWLDWAREKYPKQLIKEIKMVTRVLFLYLPLPMFWALFDQQGSRWTLQATRMNSNFTINALLIVTFIPIFDMGIYPLIRKCNIDLTPLKRMTVGMVLAAVAFVAAAIVENEVQRTVVPEPIAKESYIQFLNLADKNISATLQGHDGFPITMAPLQDPDNYVKLHLDSPSQLFSFDLQYGNVKTKCLQNTSEMEAFSIVLYNEGEILHCKLLEDEKLKPQKGKATVRIVNAYSEDMNVTLGELKFGTVNKNLGSSEYAIMDRGQYKAMCNVGTTKYAVDVGLIDFGAAYTIILYKKPGDASLKVWKTEDIKANVLHIAWQIPQYVLMSAGEVMFSITGVEFSYSQAPLNMKAVLQSGWLLTVAFGNVLVLIVAKAAYLEQWAEFVLFACLLFAVSIIFSIMAYFYTYVDSDDLVKTDEDREEEIPSPHKDISLNTVSKQTKM
;
A
#
# COMPACT_ATOMS: atom_id res chain seq x y z
N LYS A 1 -9.94 10.96 39.60
CA LYS A 1 -9.45 12.28 39.19
C LYS A 1 -7.93 12.24 39.13
N LEU A 2 -7.30 12.57 38.00
CA LEU A 2 -5.84 12.59 37.84
C LEU A 2 -5.26 13.86 38.46
N CYS A 3 -4.41 13.72 39.49
CA CYS A 3 -3.63 14.83 40.09
C CYS A 3 -4.43 16.12 40.33
N GLY A 4 -5.62 16.04 40.93
CA GLY A 4 -6.45 17.21 41.25
C GLY A 4 -7.25 17.81 40.07
N SER A 5 -7.14 17.26 38.86
CA SER A 5 -7.96 17.67 37.70
C SER A 5 -9.30 16.93 37.61
N ASN A 6 -10.26 17.46 36.85
CA ASN A 6 -11.53 16.79 36.54
C ASN A 6 -11.38 15.61 35.54
N TYR A 7 -10.15 15.20 35.21
CA TYR A 7 -9.91 14.10 34.29
C TYR A 7 -10.18 12.74 34.95
N PRO A 8 -11.07 11.90 34.38
CA PRO A 8 -11.33 10.56 34.90
C PRO A 8 -10.07 9.68 34.77
N LEU A 9 -9.76 8.89 35.82
CA LEU A 9 -8.63 7.96 35.79
C LEU A 9 -8.83 6.85 34.74
N SER A 10 -10.09 6.51 34.45
CA SER A 10 -10.50 5.55 33.43
C SER A 10 -9.96 5.88 32.03
N ILE A 11 -9.75 7.16 31.71
CA ILE A 11 -9.26 7.58 30.39
C ILE A 11 -7.86 7.07 30.09
N LEU A 12 -6.99 6.95 31.09
CA LEU A 12 -5.63 6.48 30.88
C LEU A 12 -5.62 5.06 30.30
N PHE A 13 -6.52 4.19 30.76
CA PHE A 13 -6.69 2.84 30.23
C PHE A 13 -7.17 2.83 28.77
N VAL A 14 -8.09 3.73 28.41
CA VAL A 14 -8.60 3.87 27.04
C VAL A 14 -7.50 4.34 26.08
N VAL A 15 -6.71 5.34 26.49
CA VAL A 15 -5.63 5.90 25.66
C VAL A 15 -4.49 4.90 25.46
N VAL A 16 -4.09 4.16 26.50
CA VAL A 16 -3.07 3.11 26.38
C VAL A 16 -3.58 1.96 25.50
N ASN A 17 -4.84 1.55 25.66
CA ASN A 17 -5.46 0.57 24.79
C ASN A 17 -5.41 1.03 23.32
N GLU A 18 -5.79 2.29 23.04
CA GLU A 18 -5.76 2.82 21.67
C GLU A 18 -4.33 2.85 21.10
N PHE A 19 -3.34 3.28 21.88
CA PHE A 19 -1.94 3.29 21.44
C PHE A 19 -1.47 1.88 21.04
N CYS A 20 -1.69 0.89 21.91
CA CYS A 20 -1.26 -0.49 21.69
C CYS A 20 -1.99 -1.13 20.50
N GLU A 21 -3.29 -0.89 20.35
CA GLU A 21 -4.08 -1.38 19.22
C GLU A 21 -3.59 -0.76 17.90
N ARG A 22 -3.33 0.56 17.87
CA ARG A 22 -2.87 1.25 16.67
C ARG A 22 -1.47 0.81 16.27
N PHE A 23 -0.59 0.61 17.24
CA PHE A 23 0.71 0.00 16.99
C PHE A 23 0.54 -1.38 16.34
N SER A 24 -0.34 -2.20 16.90
CA SER A 24 -0.55 -3.57 16.42
C SER A 24 -1.07 -3.61 14.98
N PHE A 25 -2.08 -2.79 14.67
CA PHE A 25 -2.68 -2.69 13.34
C PHE A 25 -1.69 -2.20 12.28
N TYR A 26 -1.06 -1.04 12.50
CA TYR A 26 -0.17 -0.44 11.51
C TYR A 26 1.15 -1.20 11.36
N GLY A 27 1.72 -1.74 12.46
CA GLY A 27 2.94 -2.54 12.42
C GLY A 27 2.77 -3.82 11.61
N MET A 28 1.67 -4.55 11.85
CA MET A 28 1.35 -5.74 11.04
C MET A 28 1.14 -5.37 9.57
N LYS A 29 0.37 -4.30 9.29
CA LYS A 29 0.08 -3.84 7.92
C LYS A 29 1.36 -3.43 7.17
N ALA A 30 2.35 -2.85 7.85
CA ALA A 30 3.59 -2.35 7.24
C ALA A 30 4.48 -3.45 6.63
N VAL A 31 4.46 -4.66 7.18
CA VAL A 31 5.28 -5.79 6.70
C VAL A 31 4.46 -6.84 5.94
N LEU A 32 3.15 -6.61 5.78
CA LEU A 32 2.21 -7.63 5.30
C LEU A 32 2.44 -8.01 3.83
N THR A 33 2.62 -7.03 2.94
CA THR A 33 2.91 -7.27 1.52
C THR A 33 4.23 -8.00 1.35
N LEU A 34 5.26 -7.61 2.11
CA LEU A 34 6.56 -8.30 2.09
C LEU A 34 6.44 -9.74 2.59
N TYR A 35 5.60 -10.01 3.59
CA TYR A 35 5.34 -11.38 4.04
C TYR A 35 4.71 -12.23 2.93
N PHE A 36 3.75 -11.69 2.18
CA PHE A 36 3.12 -12.42 1.07
C PHE A 36 4.12 -12.80 -0.02
N THR A 37 4.95 -11.86 -0.46
CA THR A 37 5.93 -12.12 -1.52
C THR A 37 7.13 -12.93 -1.03
N SER A 38 7.61 -12.65 0.19
CA SER A 38 8.86 -13.21 0.70
C SER A 38 8.73 -14.56 1.38
N PHE A 39 7.61 -14.79 2.06
CA PHE A 39 7.39 -15.98 2.90
C PHE A 39 6.34 -16.90 2.27
N LEU A 40 5.23 -16.35 1.75
CA LEU A 40 4.22 -17.16 1.05
C LEU A 40 4.56 -17.39 -0.44
N HIS A 41 5.56 -16.69 -0.97
CA HIS A 41 5.99 -16.77 -2.36
C HIS A 41 4.86 -16.50 -3.37
N TRP A 42 3.99 -15.55 -3.04
CA TRP A 42 2.96 -15.08 -3.94
C TRP A 42 3.51 -13.99 -4.87
N ASP A 43 2.93 -13.91 -6.07
CA ASP A 43 3.20 -12.82 -6.99
C ASP A 43 2.71 -11.47 -6.44
N ASP A 44 3.19 -10.39 -7.06
CA ASP A 44 2.93 -9.02 -6.66
C ASP A 44 1.44 -8.64 -6.76
N ASP A 45 0.71 -9.19 -7.72
CA ASP A 45 -0.70 -8.90 -7.94
C ASP A 45 -1.58 -9.60 -6.91
N LEU A 46 -1.35 -10.89 -6.65
CA LEU A 46 -2.04 -11.64 -5.61
C LEU A 46 -1.77 -11.04 -4.22
N SER A 47 -0.51 -10.68 -3.95
CA SER A 47 -0.12 -10.03 -2.70
C SER A 47 -0.85 -8.69 -2.50
N THR A 48 -0.91 -7.86 -3.55
CA THR A 48 -1.66 -6.60 -3.56
C THR A 48 -3.15 -6.83 -3.36
N ALA A 49 -3.74 -7.82 -4.04
CA ALA A 49 -5.15 -8.14 -3.92
C ALA A 49 -5.53 -8.61 -2.50
N ILE A 50 -4.75 -9.47 -1.87
CA ILE A 50 -5.06 -9.93 -0.51
C ILE A 50 -4.87 -8.80 0.51
N TYR A 51 -3.87 -7.94 0.34
CA TYR A 51 -3.67 -6.75 1.17
C TYR A 51 -4.90 -5.83 1.16
N HIS A 52 -5.40 -5.50 -0.04
CA HIS A 52 -6.56 -4.61 -0.18
C HIS A 52 -7.87 -5.30 0.22
N ALA A 53 -8.02 -6.61 0.01
CA ALA A 53 -9.17 -7.36 0.51
C ALA A 53 -9.23 -7.33 2.05
N PHE A 54 -8.09 -7.53 2.70
CA PHE A 54 -7.96 -7.40 4.15
C PHE A 54 -8.30 -5.98 4.64
N SER A 55 -7.69 -4.96 4.03
CA SER A 55 -7.92 -3.56 4.42
C SER A 55 -9.38 -3.15 4.20
N GLY A 56 -9.96 -3.52 3.05
CA GLY A 56 -11.36 -3.29 2.73
C GLY A 56 -12.30 -3.92 3.76
N LEU A 57 -12.05 -5.17 4.15
CA LEU A 57 -12.83 -5.84 5.19
C LEU A 57 -12.70 -5.13 6.55
N ALA A 58 -11.48 -4.73 6.94
CA ALA A 58 -11.21 -4.05 8.21
C ALA A 58 -11.88 -2.66 8.33
N TYR A 59 -12.16 -2.00 7.20
CA TYR A 59 -12.90 -0.73 7.14
C TYR A 59 -14.40 -0.90 6.88
N PHE A 60 -14.85 -2.10 6.49
CA PHE A 60 -16.27 -2.44 6.35
C PHE A 60 -16.90 -2.95 7.66
N THR A 61 -16.18 -3.80 8.41
CA THR A 61 -16.63 -4.37 9.69
C THR A 61 -16.96 -3.37 10.81
N PRO A 62 -16.50 -2.10 10.82
CA PRO A 62 -17.01 -1.07 11.73
C PRO A 62 -18.53 -0.90 11.71
N VAL A 63 -19.17 -1.04 10.55
CA VAL A 63 -20.64 -0.96 10.48
C VAL A 63 -21.27 -2.06 11.33
N ILE A 64 -20.75 -3.29 11.23
CA ILE A 64 -21.23 -4.44 12.00
C ILE A 64 -20.94 -4.25 13.49
N GLY A 65 -19.74 -3.77 13.84
CA GLY A 65 -19.35 -3.49 15.23
C GLY A 65 -20.27 -2.48 15.92
N ALA A 66 -20.59 -1.37 15.23
CA ALA A 66 -21.53 -0.37 15.72
C ALA A 66 -22.94 -0.96 15.91
N LEU A 67 -23.46 -1.71 14.93
CA LEU A 67 -24.77 -2.36 15.03
C LEU A 67 -24.86 -3.28 16.26
N ILE A 68 -23.82 -4.09 16.52
CA ILE A 68 -23.77 -5.01 17.66
C ILE A 68 -23.71 -4.24 19.00
N ALA A 69 -22.89 -3.20 19.07
CA ALA A 69 -22.75 -2.36 20.27
C ALA A 69 -24.04 -1.64 20.63
N ASP A 70 -24.70 -1.02 19.65
CA ASP A 70 -25.86 -0.16 19.90
C ASP A 70 -27.16 -0.96 20.09
N SER A 71 -27.24 -2.18 19.52
CA SER A 71 -28.48 -2.99 19.56
C SER A 71 -28.50 -4.03 20.67
N TRP A 72 -27.38 -4.73 20.93
CA TRP A 72 -27.41 -5.98 21.72
C TRP A 72 -26.46 -5.97 22.92
N LEU A 73 -25.19 -5.64 22.72
CA LEU A 73 -24.14 -5.93 23.71
C LEU A 73 -23.74 -4.72 24.56
N GLY A 74 -23.93 -3.50 24.03
CA GLY A 74 -23.33 -2.29 24.60
C GLY A 74 -21.84 -2.17 24.25
N LYS A 75 -21.35 -0.92 24.14
CA LYS A 75 -19.97 -0.60 23.70
C LYS A 75 -18.90 -1.39 24.44
N PHE A 76 -18.98 -1.46 25.78
CA PHE A 76 -17.96 -2.13 26.61
C PHE A 76 -17.82 -3.63 26.31
N LYS A 77 -18.94 -4.37 26.22
CA LYS A 77 -18.90 -5.81 25.93
C LYS A 77 -18.47 -6.08 24.49
N THR A 78 -18.93 -5.26 23.55
CA THR A 78 -18.49 -5.34 22.14
C THR A 78 -16.98 -5.16 22.02
N ILE A 79 -16.40 -4.15 22.69
CA ILE A 79 -14.94 -3.92 22.68
C ILE A 79 -14.20 -5.15 23.19
N ILE A 80 -14.60 -5.74 24.32
CA ILE A 80 -13.92 -6.91 24.88
C ILE A 80 -14.02 -8.12 23.95
N ILE A 81 -15.23 -8.48 23.49
CA ILE A 81 -15.44 -9.67 22.67
C ILE A 81 -14.67 -9.57 21.35
N LEU A 82 -14.75 -8.42 20.67
CA LEU A 82 -14.06 -8.24 19.40
C LEU A 82 -12.55 -8.05 19.58
N SER A 83 -12.08 -7.53 20.72
CA SER A 83 -10.65 -7.52 21.05
C SER A 83 -10.09 -8.92 21.32
N ILE A 84 -10.87 -9.83 21.90
CA ILE A 84 -10.47 -11.25 22.05
C ILE A 84 -10.32 -11.90 20.67
N VAL A 85 -11.30 -11.72 19.79
CA VAL A 85 -11.21 -12.17 18.39
C VAL A 85 -9.96 -11.60 17.71
N TYR A 86 -9.67 -10.32 17.96
CA TYR A 86 -8.50 -9.64 17.42
C TYR A 86 -7.18 -10.27 17.93
N VAL A 87 -7.06 -10.52 19.23
CA VAL A 87 -5.91 -11.20 19.84
C VAL A 87 -5.71 -12.59 19.22
N ILE A 88 -6.78 -13.38 19.11
CA ILE A 88 -6.71 -14.71 18.49
C ILE A 88 -6.21 -14.61 17.05
N GLY A 89 -6.73 -13.66 16.26
CA GLY A 89 -6.28 -13.43 14.90
C GLY A 89 -4.78 -13.12 14.80
N HIS A 90 -4.26 -12.27 15.69
CA HIS A 90 -2.83 -11.96 15.75
C HIS A 90 -1.97 -13.16 16.16
N VAL A 91 -2.40 -13.93 17.15
CA VAL A 91 -1.69 -15.15 17.58
C VAL A 91 -1.64 -16.16 16.44
N VAL A 92 -2.79 -16.44 15.80
CA VAL A 92 -2.87 -17.34 14.64
C VAL A 92 -1.96 -16.85 13.51
N LYS A 93 -1.96 -15.55 13.20
CA LYS A 93 -1.10 -14.98 12.17
C LYS A 93 0.39 -15.09 12.48
N SER A 94 0.77 -14.87 13.75
CA SER A 94 2.16 -14.99 14.21
C SER A 94 2.63 -16.43 14.16
N VAL A 95 1.81 -17.39 14.63
CA VAL A 95 2.10 -18.83 14.54
C VAL A 95 2.23 -19.28 13.07
N GLY A 96 1.34 -18.80 12.19
CA GLY A 96 1.42 -19.09 10.76
C GLY A 96 2.66 -18.52 10.06
N ALA A 97 3.42 -17.63 10.71
CA ALA A 97 4.68 -17.08 10.20
C ALA A 97 5.93 -17.76 10.78
N ILE A 98 5.78 -18.85 11.55
CA ILE A 98 6.89 -19.69 12.02
C ILE A 98 7.18 -20.74 10.94
N PRO A 99 8.38 -20.79 10.32
CA PRO A 99 8.68 -21.70 9.21
C PRO A 99 8.50 -23.20 9.52
N THR A 100 8.58 -23.61 10.79
CA THR A 100 8.46 -25.03 11.19
C THR A 100 7.01 -25.49 11.36
N VAL A 101 6.02 -24.61 11.21
CA VAL A 101 4.60 -24.93 11.45
C VAL A 101 3.91 -25.41 10.17
N GLY A 102 3.99 -26.72 9.93
CA GLY A 102 3.27 -27.38 8.84
C GLY A 102 3.93 -27.19 7.47
N ASP A 103 3.13 -27.37 6.42
CA ASP A 103 3.54 -27.15 5.03
C ASP A 103 3.09 -25.77 4.51
N GLN A 104 3.40 -25.47 3.24
CA GLN A 104 3.00 -24.21 2.61
C GLN A 104 1.48 -23.96 2.68
N LYS A 105 0.67 -25.01 2.59
CA LYS A 105 -0.80 -24.89 2.66
C LYS A 105 -1.23 -24.46 4.06
N MET A 106 -0.62 -25.03 5.10
CA MET A 106 -0.89 -24.63 6.48
C MET A 106 -0.53 -23.17 6.74
N HIS A 107 0.62 -22.68 6.24
CA HIS A 107 0.98 -21.26 6.35
C HIS A 107 -0.07 -20.34 5.71
N VAL A 108 -0.54 -20.69 4.50
CA VAL A 108 -1.59 -19.93 3.81
C VAL A 108 -2.89 -19.93 4.61
N VAL A 109 -3.36 -21.10 5.07
CA VAL A 109 -4.62 -21.24 5.82
C VAL A 109 -4.58 -20.43 7.12
N LEU A 110 -3.51 -20.59 7.91
CA LEU A 110 -3.34 -19.83 9.16
C LEU A 110 -3.25 -18.33 8.88
N SER A 111 -2.54 -17.92 7.83
CA SER A 111 -2.43 -16.51 7.48
C SER A 111 -3.77 -15.91 7.07
N MET A 112 -4.55 -16.57 6.22
CA MET A 112 -5.85 -16.06 5.77
C MET A 112 -6.87 -16.03 6.90
N PHE A 113 -6.92 -17.09 7.70
CA PHE A 113 -7.81 -17.13 8.87
C PHE A 113 -7.42 -16.07 9.91
N GLY A 114 -6.13 -15.91 10.19
CA GLY A 114 -5.62 -14.86 11.07
C GLY A 114 -5.99 -13.45 10.60
N LEU A 115 -5.79 -13.15 9.31
CA LEU A 115 -6.16 -11.85 8.73
C LEU A 115 -7.66 -11.58 8.77
N PHE A 116 -8.49 -12.59 8.51
CA PHE A 116 -9.94 -12.47 8.63
C PHE A 116 -10.36 -12.10 10.06
N LEU A 117 -9.84 -12.81 11.06
CA LEU A 117 -10.13 -12.52 12.47
C LEU A 117 -9.62 -11.13 12.88
N ILE A 118 -8.44 -10.73 12.40
CA ILE A 118 -7.90 -9.38 12.64
C ILE A 118 -8.83 -8.32 12.03
N ALA A 119 -9.27 -8.48 10.78
CA ALA A 119 -10.15 -7.52 10.12
C ALA A 119 -11.50 -7.37 10.84
N VAL A 120 -12.08 -8.47 11.32
CA VAL A 120 -13.31 -8.45 12.13
C VAL A 120 -13.06 -7.78 13.49
N GLY A 121 -11.95 -8.12 14.15
CA GLY A 121 -11.56 -7.59 15.44
C GLY A 121 -11.34 -6.07 15.42
N THR A 122 -10.37 -5.60 14.63
CA THR A 122 -10.02 -4.15 14.55
C THR A 122 -11.20 -3.32 14.07
N GLY A 123 -11.86 -3.70 12.98
CA GLY A 123 -12.93 -2.89 12.45
C GLY A 123 -14.13 -2.85 13.40
N GLY A 124 -14.44 -3.98 14.04
CA GLY A 124 -15.52 -4.07 15.01
C GLY A 124 -15.36 -3.17 16.25
N ILE A 125 -14.12 -2.96 16.73
CA ILE A 125 -13.85 -2.11 17.89
C ILE A 125 -13.72 -0.62 17.56
N LYS A 126 -13.28 -0.27 16.33
CA LYS A 126 -13.02 1.13 15.89
C LYS A 126 -14.12 2.13 16.27
N PRO A 127 -15.41 1.92 15.93
CA PRO A 127 -16.46 2.89 16.25
C PRO A 127 -16.80 2.92 17.74
N CYS A 128 -16.49 1.83 18.47
CA CYS A 128 -16.86 1.67 19.86
C CYS A 128 -15.87 2.35 20.81
N VAL A 129 -14.56 2.24 20.57
CA VAL A 129 -13.52 2.71 21.51
C VAL A 129 -13.52 4.24 21.65
N ALA A 130 -13.54 4.96 20.54
CA ALA A 130 -13.57 6.42 20.55
C ALA A 130 -14.84 6.97 21.23
N ALA A 131 -16.00 6.38 20.91
CA ALA A 131 -17.27 6.73 21.52
C ALA A 131 -17.28 6.41 23.04
N PHE A 132 -16.79 5.22 23.42
CA PHE A 132 -16.71 4.80 24.82
C PHE A 132 -15.80 5.69 25.66
N GLY A 133 -14.66 6.14 25.09
CA GLY A 133 -13.77 7.10 25.74
C GLY A 133 -14.44 8.46 25.95
N GLY A 134 -15.20 8.94 24.96
CA GLY A 134 -16.00 10.17 25.09
C GLY A 134 -17.07 10.10 26.18
N ASP A 135 -17.72 8.94 26.33
CA ASP A 135 -18.77 8.70 27.33
C ASP A 135 -18.29 8.74 28.79
N GLN A 136 -16.98 8.76 29.03
CA GLN A 136 -16.42 8.83 30.38
C GLN A 136 -16.46 10.24 30.99
N PHE A 137 -16.74 11.26 30.17
CA PHE A 137 -16.87 12.65 30.61
C PHE A 137 -18.35 13.00 30.79
N GLU A 138 -18.66 13.75 31.86
CA GLU A 138 -19.97 14.37 32.06
C GLU A 138 -20.18 15.54 31.08
N GLU A 139 -21.44 15.89 30.82
CA GLU A 139 -21.77 16.94 29.83
C GLU A 139 -21.17 18.31 30.20
N GLU A 140 -21.06 18.61 31.49
CA GLU A 140 -20.47 19.83 32.03
C GLU A 140 -18.95 19.95 31.77
N HIS A 141 -18.27 18.84 31.45
CA HIS A 141 -16.82 18.78 31.22
C HIS A 141 -16.44 18.75 29.74
N ALA A 142 -17.11 19.58 28.93
CA ALA A 142 -16.90 19.65 27.49
C ALA A 142 -15.49 20.08 27.07
N TYR A 143 -14.79 20.87 27.90
CA TYR A 143 -13.40 21.28 27.66
C TYR A 143 -12.43 20.11 27.81
N GLU A 144 -12.53 19.36 28.90
CA GLU A 144 -11.72 18.17 29.18
C GLU A 144 -11.95 17.07 28.12
N ARG A 145 -13.21 16.88 27.70
CA ARG A 145 -13.56 15.94 26.62
C ARG A 145 -12.89 16.30 25.29
N ARG A 146 -12.79 17.59 24.94
CA ARG A 146 -12.05 18.04 23.74
C ARG A 146 -10.55 17.75 23.85
N LYS A 147 -9.98 17.98 25.04
CA LYS A 147 -8.57 17.64 25.32
C LYS A 147 -8.31 16.14 25.21
N PHE A 148 -9.26 15.30 25.61
CA PHE A 148 -9.19 13.84 25.42
C PHE A 148 -9.07 13.45 23.96
N PHE A 149 -9.93 13.96 23.09
CA PHE A 149 -9.84 13.64 21.66
C PHE A 149 -8.52 14.09 21.03
N SER A 150 -7.92 15.18 21.53
CA SER A 150 -6.58 15.61 21.10
C SER A 150 -5.49 14.60 21.52
N PHE A 151 -5.52 14.12 22.76
CA PHE A 151 -4.60 13.07 23.23
C PHE A 151 -4.83 11.72 22.55
N PHE A 152 -6.07 11.37 22.27
CA PHE A 152 -6.45 10.17 21.52
C PHE A 152 -5.91 10.22 20.09
N TYR A 153 -6.00 11.37 19.43
CA TYR A 153 -5.39 11.59 18.13
C TYR A 153 -3.87 11.49 18.16
N LEU A 154 -3.23 12.05 19.20
CA LEU A 154 -1.79 11.92 19.40
C LEU A 154 -1.38 10.46 19.59
N SER A 155 -2.13 9.67 20.36
CA SER A 155 -1.81 8.24 20.60
C SER A 155 -1.94 7.39 19.34
N ILE A 156 -2.93 7.67 18.48
CA ILE A 156 -3.08 7.03 17.16
C ILE A 156 -1.83 7.27 16.30
N ASN A 157 -1.43 8.54 16.17
CA ASN A 157 -0.30 8.92 15.33
C ASN A 157 1.02 8.37 15.88
N ALA A 158 1.22 8.43 17.20
CA ALA A 158 2.40 7.87 17.85
C ALA A 158 2.50 6.35 17.67
N GLY A 159 1.38 5.62 17.85
CA GLY A 159 1.34 4.17 17.64
C GLY A 159 1.63 3.79 16.18
N SER A 160 1.03 4.51 15.22
CA SER A 160 1.27 4.30 13.79
C SER A 160 2.74 4.57 13.40
N LEU A 161 3.29 5.71 13.83
CA LEU A 161 4.69 6.10 13.59
C LEU A 161 5.68 5.07 14.14
N LEU A 162 5.53 4.69 15.42
CA LEU A 162 6.46 3.77 16.06
C LEU A 162 6.39 2.37 15.46
N SER A 163 5.20 1.88 15.13
CA SER A 163 5.02 0.54 14.59
C SER A 163 5.54 0.40 13.15
N THR A 164 5.36 1.42 12.32
CA THR A 164 5.87 1.44 10.94
C THR A 164 7.40 1.56 10.87
N ILE A 165 8.07 1.97 11.96
CA ILE A 165 9.53 1.95 12.09
C ILE A 165 10.00 0.64 12.74
N ILE A 166 9.45 0.30 13.90
CA ILE A 166 9.95 -0.81 14.73
C ILE A 166 9.63 -2.16 14.11
N THR A 167 8.44 -2.38 13.56
CA THR A 167 8.06 -3.71 13.05
C THR A 167 8.89 -4.15 11.85
N PRO A 168 9.18 -3.30 10.84
CA PRO A 168 10.11 -3.66 9.76
C PRO A 168 11.55 -3.92 10.23
N ILE A 169 12.03 -3.18 11.25
CA ILE A 169 13.35 -3.42 11.88
C ILE A 169 13.38 -4.80 12.54
N LEU A 170 12.35 -5.14 13.33
CA LEU A 170 12.24 -6.45 13.97
C LEU A 170 12.19 -7.61 12.97
N ARG A 171 11.66 -7.37 11.76
CA ARG A 171 11.64 -8.34 10.67
C ARG A 171 13.02 -8.55 10.06
N ALA A 172 13.75 -7.47 9.74
CA ALA A 172 14.96 -7.52 8.92
C ALA A 172 16.25 -7.68 9.74
N ASP A 173 16.37 -6.96 10.85
CA ASP A 173 17.62 -6.87 11.62
C ASP A 173 17.75 -8.04 12.60
N VAL A 174 16.63 -8.65 13.00
CA VAL A 174 16.61 -9.84 13.86
C VAL A 174 16.46 -11.08 12.98
N GLN A 175 17.48 -11.94 12.99
CA GLN A 175 17.47 -13.21 12.28
C GLN A 175 16.83 -14.29 13.15
N CYS A 176 15.79 -14.96 12.64
CA CYS A 176 15.14 -16.09 13.28
C CYS A 176 15.00 -17.24 12.29
N PHE A 177 15.15 -18.48 12.76
CA PHE A 177 14.96 -19.67 11.93
C PHE A 177 15.80 -19.68 10.63
N GLY A 178 16.95 -19.00 10.64
CA GLY A 178 17.86 -18.91 9.48
C GLY A 178 17.55 -17.80 8.46
N GLY A 179 16.65 -16.86 8.75
CA GLY A 179 16.35 -15.71 7.87
C GLY A 179 15.56 -14.58 8.55
N ASP A 180 14.88 -13.76 7.72
CA ASP A 180 14.00 -12.67 8.16
C ASP A 180 12.93 -13.15 9.15
N CYS A 181 12.78 -12.45 10.28
CA CYS A 181 11.94 -12.88 11.38
C CYS A 181 10.50 -12.35 11.34
N TYR A 182 9.69 -12.88 10.40
CA TYR A 182 8.26 -12.54 10.31
C TYR A 182 7.46 -12.95 11.56
N ALA A 183 7.81 -14.08 12.18
CA ALA A 183 7.14 -14.54 13.40
C ALA A 183 7.20 -13.50 14.54
N LEU A 184 8.37 -12.87 14.74
CA LEU A 184 8.56 -11.80 15.72
C LEU A 184 7.86 -10.50 15.28
N ALA A 185 7.98 -10.15 13.99
CA ALA A 185 7.34 -8.97 13.44
C ALA A 185 5.81 -8.98 13.60
N PHE A 186 5.17 -10.15 13.55
CA PHE A 186 3.74 -10.31 13.88
C PHE A 186 3.48 -10.60 15.37
N GLY A 187 4.42 -11.23 16.06
CA GLY A 187 4.31 -11.59 17.47
C GLY A 187 4.34 -10.39 18.42
N VAL A 188 5.15 -9.37 18.13
CA VAL A 188 5.16 -8.12 18.93
C VAL A 188 3.82 -7.38 18.86
N PRO A 189 3.22 -7.13 17.67
CA PRO A 189 1.83 -6.70 17.55
C PRO A 189 0.83 -7.57 18.33
N ALA A 190 0.99 -8.89 18.31
CA ALA A 190 0.13 -9.80 19.07
C ALA A 190 0.23 -9.57 20.58
N GLY A 191 1.46 -9.50 21.12
CA GLY A 191 1.71 -9.21 22.52
C GLY A 191 1.17 -7.85 22.96
N LEU A 192 1.36 -6.81 22.13
CA LEU A 192 0.81 -5.49 22.41
C LEU A 192 -0.72 -5.47 22.37
N MET A 193 -1.36 -6.24 21.50
CA MET A 193 -2.82 -6.37 21.50
C MET A 193 -3.34 -7.09 22.74
N VAL A 194 -2.61 -8.09 23.26
CA VAL A 194 -2.91 -8.72 24.56
C VAL A 194 -2.80 -7.69 25.69
N VAL A 195 -1.74 -6.88 25.69
CA VAL A 195 -1.56 -5.79 26.66
C VAL A 195 -2.72 -4.79 26.55
N ALA A 196 -3.12 -4.38 25.35
CA ALA A 196 -4.25 -3.48 25.13
C ALA A 196 -5.53 -4.01 25.80
N LEU A 197 -5.85 -5.28 25.57
CA LEU A 197 -7.01 -5.96 26.14
C LEU A 197 -6.94 -6.03 27.68
N VAL A 198 -5.81 -6.43 28.24
CA VAL A 198 -5.62 -6.53 29.70
C VAL A 198 -5.75 -5.17 30.36
N VAL A 199 -5.10 -4.14 29.79
CA VAL A 199 -5.20 -2.76 30.28
C VAL A 199 -6.65 -2.29 30.21
N PHE A 200 -7.34 -2.49 29.08
CA PHE A 200 -8.74 -2.10 28.96
C PHE A 200 -9.63 -2.77 30.01
N ILE A 201 -9.49 -4.09 30.23
CA ILE A 201 -10.26 -4.85 31.22
C ILE A 201 -9.93 -4.41 32.66
N SER A 202 -8.67 -4.11 32.97
CA SER A 202 -8.28 -3.64 34.32
C SER A 202 -8.97 -2.34 34.72
N GLY A 203 -9.29 -1.47 33.76
CA GLY A 203 -10.07 -0.26 33.98
C GLY A 203 -11.58 -0.49 34.21
N SER A 204 -12.07 -1.74 34.11
CA SER A 204 -13.50 -2.06 34.07
C SER A 204 -14.32 -1.61 35.28
N GLY A 205 -13.71 -1.51 36.46
CA GLY A 205 -14.36 -0.99 37.67
C GLY A 205 -14.51 0.54 37.69
N LEU A 206 -13.79 1.25 36.82
CA LEU A 206 -13.75 2.71 36.77
C LEU A 206 -14.58 3.31 35.62
N TYR A 207 -15.03 2.47 34.68
CA TYR A 207 -15.77 2.95 33.51
C TYR A 207 -17.24 3.24 33.80
N LYS A 208 -17.73 4.33 33.23
CA LYS A 208 -19.16 4.56 33.04
C LYS A 208 -19.65 3.70 31.88
N LYS A 209 -20.52 2.71 32.18
CA LYS A 209 -21.07 1.77 31.20
C LYS A 209 -22.52 2.14 30.89
N LEU A 210 -22.73 2.84 29.78
CA LEU A 210 -24.06 3.22 29.34
C LEU A 210 -24.81 2.01 28.73
N PRO A 211 -26.14 1.89 28.94
CA PRO A 211 -26.94 0.87 28.28
C PRO A 211 -27.01 1.12 26.76
N PRO A 212 -27.29 0.09 25.94
CA PRO A 212 -27.48 0.26 24.50
C PRO A 212 -28.65 1.24 24.22
N GLN A 213 -28.42 2.26 23.40
CA GLN A 213 -29.38 3.35 23.16
C GLN A 213 -30.30 3.14 21.94
N GLY A 214 -30.37 1.92 21.40
CA GLY A 214 -31.11 1.67 20.16
C GLY A 214 -30.36 2.17 18.94
N ASN A 215 -30.75 1.68 17.77
CA ASN A 215 -29.90 1.76 16.59
C ASN A 215 -30.37 2.82 15.60
N ILE A 216 -29.78 4.00 15.71
CA ILE A 216 -30.05 5.15 14.83
C ILE A 216 -29.77 4.77 13.37
N LEU A 217 -28.75 3.96 13.07
CA LEU A 217 -28.47 3.53 11.70
C LEU A 217 -29.61 2.68 11.11
N VAL A 218 -30.15 1.74 11.89
CA VAL A 218 -31.31 0.92 11.47
C VAL A 218 -32.56 1.79 11.29
N GLU A 219 -32.77 2.78 12.16
CA GLU A 219 -33.89 3.70 12.05
C GLU A 219 -33.79 4.56 10.77
N VAL A 220 -32.60 5.09 10.47
CA VAL A 220 -32.30 5.81 9.23
C VAL A 220 -32.56 4.91 8.01
N CYS A 221 -32.04 3.68 7.99
CA CYS A 221 -32.25 2.74 6.88
C CYS A 221 -33.74 2.43 6.66
N LYS A 222 -34.50 2.15 7.74
CA LYS A 222 -35.94 1.87 7.64
C LYS A 222 -36.73 3.10 7.17
N CYS A 223 -36.36 4.30 7.61
CA CYS A 223 -36.98 5.54 7.17
C CYS A 223 -36.73 5.81 5.68
N VAL A 224 -35.49 5.58 5.20
CA VAL A 224 -35.12 5.67 3.78
C VAL A 224 -35.86 4.63 2.94
N GLU A 225 -35.86 3.37 3.36
CA GLU A 225 -36.55 2.27 2.68
C GLU A 225 -38.06 2.55 2.59
N PHE A 226 -38.69 2.97 3.70
CA PHE A 226 -40.09 3.35 3.73
C PHE A 226 -40.36 4.53 2.78
N SER A 227 -39.51 5.57 2.78
CA SER A 227 -39.65 6.73 1.87
C SER A 227 -39.61 6.32 0.40
N ILE A 228 -38.67 5.45 0.01
CA ILE A 228 -38.53 4.97 -1.37
C ILE A 228 -39.72 4.08 -1.77
N ALA A 229 -40.09 3.13 -0.92
CA ALA A 229 -41.23 2.25 -1.16
C ALA A 229 -42.53 3.04 -1.27
N ASN A 230 -42.74 4.03 -0.38
CA ASN A 230 -43.94 4.85 -0.37
C ASN A 230 -44.01 5.77 -1.59
N ARG A 231 -42.87 6.33 -2.02
CA ARG A 231 -42.75 7.09 -3.28
C ARG A 231 -43.08 6.25 -4.50
N TRP A 232 -42.65 4.98 -4.54
CA TRP A 232 -42.94 4.09 -5.66
C TRP A 232 -44.42 3.71 -5.70
N ARG A 233 -45.01 3.35 -4.55
CA ARG A 233 -46.44 3.00 -4.44
C ARG A 233 -47.37 4.16 -4.85
N HIS A 234 -46.96 5.39 -4.59
CA HIS A 234 -47.76 6.59 -4.86
C HIS A 234 -47.31 7.40 -6.09
N ARG A 235 -46.63 6.76 -7.06
CA ARG A 235 -46.11 7.39 -8.29
C ARG A 235 -47.20 7.82 -9.30
N GLY A 236 -48.48 7.81 -8.92
CA GLY A 236 -49.63 8.18 -9.75
C GLY A 236 -49.98 9.68 -9.71
N LYS A 237 -50.77 10.15 -10.67
CA LYS A 237 -51.22 11.56 -10.77
C LYS A 237 -52.13 12.04 -9.61
N TYR A 238 -52.64 11.11 -8.80
CA TYR A 238 -53.63 11.38 -7.75
C TYR A 238 -53.01 11.90 -6.43
N PHE A 239 -51.71 11.73 -6.21
CA PHE A 239 -51.04 12.18 -4.99
C PHE A 239 -50.23 13.46 -5.26
N PRO A 240 -50.33 14.49 -4.41
CA PRO A 240 -49.57 15.73 -4.58
C PRO A 240 -48.06 15.42 -4.49
N LYS A 241 -47.29 16.01 -5.41
CA LYS A 241 -45.82 15.89 -5.38
C LYS A 241 -45.31 16.54 -4.09
N ARG A 242 -44.39 15.86 -3.40
CA ARG A 242 -43.65 16.39 -2.25
C ARG A 242 -42.37 17.08 -2.74
N ASP A 243 -41.90 18.10 -2.02
CA ASP A 243 -40.70 18.87 -2.37
C ASP A 243 -39.41 18.03 -2.32
N HIS A 244 -39.30 17.13 -1.33
CA HIS A 244 -38.18 16.20 -1.21
C HIS A 244 -38.65 14.74 -1.15
N TRP A 245 -37.85 13.80 -1.67
CA TRP A 245 -38.22 12.37 -1.72
C TRP A 245 -38.30 11.69 -0.33
N LEU A 246 -37.61 12.23 0.68
CA LEU A 246 -37.73 11.79 2.09
C LEU A 246 -39.03 12.26 2.76
N ASP A 247 -39.76 13.21 2.18
CA ASP A 247 -41.03 13.68 2.79
C ASP A 247 -42.15 12.64 2.70
N TRP A 248 -41.95 11.57 1.92
CA TRP A 248 -42.84 10.42 1.87
C TRP A 248 -42.81 9.58 3.17
N ALA A 249 -41.88 9.84 4.10
CA ALA A 249 -41.85 9.24 5.42
C ALA A 249 -42.64 9.99 6.50
N ARG A 250 -43.17 11.21 6.22
CA ARG A 250 -43.86 12.04 7.22
C ARG A 250 -45.07 11.38 7.89
N GLU A 251 -45.65 10.36 7.24
CA GLU A 251 -46.79 9.60 7.74
C GLU A 251 -46.41 8.66 8.89
N LYS A 252 -45.15 8.25 8.98
CA LYS A 252 -44.68 7.24 9.95
C LYS A 252 -43.56 7.73 10.87
N TYR A 253 -42.78 8.72 10.44
CA TYR A 253 -41.59 9.17 11.14
C TYR A 253 -41.67 10.64 11.55
N PRO A 254 -41.01 11.05 12.66
CA PRO A 254 -40.99 12.43 13.12
C PRO A 254 -40.38 13.38 12.06
N LYS A 255 -40.91 14.61 11.96
CA LYS A 255 -40.39 15.64 11.04
C LYS A 255 -38.91 15.95 11.31
N GLN A 256 -38.52 16.04 12.58
CA GLN A 256 -37.13 16.27 12.99
C GLN A 256 -36.19 15.19 12.47
N LEU A 257 -36.55 13.91 12.65
CA LEU A 257 -35.75 12.78 12.15
C LEU A 257 -35.61 12.85 10.62
N ILE A 258 -36.68 13.16 9.89
CA ILE A 258 -36.64 13.29 8.43
C ILE A 258 -35.71 14.43 8.00
N LYS A 259 -35.71 15.56 8.73
CA LYS A 259 -34.82 16.69 8.47
C LYS A 259 -33.35 16.34 8.71
N GLU A 260 -33.06 15.66 9.82
CA GLU A 260 -31.71 15.18 10.14
C GLU A 260 -31.21 14.18 9.09
N ILE A 261 -32.06 13.25 8.64
CA ILE A 261 -31.75 12.32 7.54
C ILE A 261 -31.46 13.09 6.25
N LYS A 262 -32.23 14.15 5.92
CA LYS A 262 -31.94 14.99 4.74
C LYS A 262 -30.54 15.61 4.83
N MET A 263 -30.12 16.10 5.99
CA MET A 263 -28.78 16.66 6.20
C MET A 263 -27.70 15.60 5.99
N VAL A 264 -27.83 14.44 6.66
CA VAL A 264 -26.89 13.32 6.53
C VAL A 264 -26.79 12.84 5.09
N THR A 265 -27.92 12.70 4.39
CA THR A 265 -27.94 12.21 3.00
C THR A 265 -27.24 13.18 2.06
N ARG A 266 -27.31 14.50 2.29
CA ARG A 266 -26.54 15.48 1.50
C ARG A 266 -25.04 15.29 1.67
N VAL A 267 -24.56 15.01 2.88
CA VAL A 267 -23.14 14.74 3.13
C VAL A 267 -22.72 13.38 2.56
N LEU A 268 -23.53 12.33 2.74
CA LEU A 268 -23.26 11.01 2.15
C LEU A 268 -23.25 11.05 0.61
N PHE A 269 -24.02 11.94 -0.02
CA PHE A 269 -23.93 12.15 -1.46
C PHE A 269 -22.57 12.72 -1.88
N LEU A 270 -21.99 13.65 -1.09
CA LEU A 270 -20.62 14.12 -1.29
C LEU A 270 -19.56 13.03 -1.06
N TYR A 271 -19.89 11.95 -0.36
CA TYR A 271 -18.96 10.86 -0.12
C TYR A 271 -18.76 9.92 -1.32
N LEU A 272 -19.69 9.91 -2.28
CA LEU A 272 -19.65 9.00 -3.43
C LEU A 272 -18.32 9.01 -4.22
N PRO A 273 -17.66 10.16 -4.43
CA PRO A 273 -16.38 10.19 -5.16
C PRO A 273 -15.16 9.88 -4.28
N LEU A 274 -15.28 9.96 -2.95
CA LEU A 274 -14.16 9.80 -2.01
C LEU A 274 -13.43 8.44 -2.03
N PRO A 275 -14.09 7.29 -2.33
CA PRO A 275 -13.40 6.01 -2.46
C PRO A 275 -12.17 6.04 -3.37
N MET A 276 -12.18 6.86 -4.43
CA MET A 276 -11.03 6.95 -5.33
C MET A 276 -9.78 7.50 -4.64
N PHE A 277 -9.92 8.46 -3.72
CA PHE A 277 -8.77 8.95 -2.95
C PHE A 277 -8.15 7.83 -2.12
N TRP A 278 -8.99 7.04 -1.44
CA TRP A 278 -8.54 5.92 -0.62
C TRP A 278 -7.91 4.79 -1.44
N ALA A 279 -8.40 4.57 -2.67
CA ALA A 279 -7.80 3.64 -3.61
C ALA A 279 -6.34 3.99 -3.95
N LEU A 280 -5.99 5.28 -3.99
CA LEU A 280 -4.61 5.72 -4.17
C LEU A 280 -3.83 5.71 -2.85
N PHE A 281 -4.42 6.25 -1.79
CA PHE A 281 -3.76 6.39 -0.49
C PHE A 281 -3.30 5.04 0.09
N ASP A 282 -4.14 4.00 0.04
CA ASP A 282 -3.80 2.71 0.65
C ASP A 282 -2.75 1.89 -0.14
N GLN A 283 -2.40 2.28 -1.37
CA GLN A 283 -1.34 1.60 -2.15
C GLN A 283 0.07 1.82 -1.59
N GLN A 284 0.22 2.77 -0.66
CA GLN A 284 1.47 3.01 0.05
C GLN A 284 2.03 1.76 0.74
N GLY A 285 1.16 0.86 1.20
CA GLY A 285 1.57 -0.40 1.85
C GLY A 285 1.63 -1.61 0.92
N SER A 286 1.22 -1.48 -0.34
CA SER A 286 1.26 -2.55 -1.36
C SER A 286 2.22 -2.18 -2.50
N ARG A 287 1.71 -1.57 -3.58
CA ARG A 287 2.48 -1.27 -4.79
C ARG A 287 3.70 -0.39 -4.54
N TRP A 288 3.62 0.60 -3.65
CA TRP A 288 4.78 1.46 -3.34
C TRP A 288 5.86 0.72 -2.55
N THR A 289 5.46 -0.22 -1.70
CA THR A 289 6.38 -1.16 -1.03
C THR A 289 7.09 -2.04 -2.06
N LEU A 290 6.38 -2.56 -3.06
CA LEU A 290 6.94 -3.39 -4.14
C LEU A 290 7.81 -2.59 -5.13
N GLN A 291 7.51 -1.31 -5.33
CA GLN A 291 8.43 -0.41 -6.02
C GLN A 291 9.73 -0.25 -5.21
N ALA A 292 9.61 -0.04 -3.89
CA ALA A 292 10.76 0.18 -3.00
C ALA A 292 11.71 -1.03 -2.91
N THR A 293 11.19 -2.26 -3.03
CA THR A 293 12.04 -3.48 -3.01
C THR A 293 12.95 -3.61 -4.23
N ARG A 294 12.66 -2.87 -5.31
CA ARG A 294 13.50 -2.73 -6.51
C ARG A 294 14.38 -1.47 -6.46
N MET A 295 14.25 -0.70 -5.37
CA MET A 295 14.99 0.51 -4.95
C MET A 295 16.40 0.23 -4.39
N ASN A 296 17.46 0.99 -4.70
CA ASN A 296 18.72 0.94 -3.93
C ASN A 296 18.52 1.59 -2.54
N SER A 297 18.87 0.88 -1.47
CA SER A 297 18.56 1.27 -0.08
C SER A 297 19.82 1.54 0.74
N ASN A 298 19.91 2.74 1.32
CA ASN A 298 20.76 3.05 2.47
C ASN A 298 19.99 3.83 3.58
N PHE A 299 18.69 4.10 3.41
CA PHE A 299 17.90 4.89 4.35
C PHE A 299 16.42 4.49 4.36
N THR A 300 15.82 4.48 5.56
CA THR A 300 14.39 4.26 5.79
C THR A 300 13.72 5.59 6.16
N ILE A 301 12.89 6.17 5.27
CA ILE A 301 12.12 7.38 5.58
C ILE A 301 10.69 7.17 5.11
N ASN A 302 9.73 7.17 6.03
CA ASN A 302 8.32 7.25 5.64
C ASN A 302 7.40 7.72 6.79
N ALA A 303 7.59 7.15 7.98
CA ALA A 303 6.60 7.31 9.04
C ALA A 303 6.52 8.72 9.67
N LEU A 304 7.57 9.54 9.56
CA LEU A 304 7.68 10.86 10.20
C LEU A 304 6.89 11.98 9.49
N LEU A 305 6.51 11.78 8.22
CA LEU A 305 5.97 12.86 7.39
C LEU A 305 4.60 13.34 7.87
N ILE A 306 3.66 12.44 8.17
CA ILE A 306 2.28 12.82 8.57
C ILE A 306 2.29 13.63 9.87
N VAL A 307 2.99 13.14 10.89
CA VAL A 307 3.11 13.80 12.21
C VAL A 307 3.75 15.18 12.08
N THR A 308 4.67 15.35 11.13
CA THR A 308 5.35 16.62 10.88
C THR A 308 4.50 17.56 10.02
N PHE A 309 3.71 17.03 9.09
CA PHE A 309 2.96 17.84 8.11
C PHE A 309 1.75 18.53 8.73
N ILE A 310 1.08 17.90 9.70
CA ILE A 310 -0.07 18.52 10.40
C ILE A 310 0.29 19.90 10.98
N PRO A 311 1.30 20.04 11.85
CA PRO A 311 1.67 21.37 12.38
C PRO A 311 2.20 22.31 11.29
N ILE A 312 2.87 21.81 10.25
CA ILE A 312 3.31 22.63 9.12
C ILE A 312 2.11 23.23 8.37
N PHE A 313 1.07 22.45 8.12
CA PHE A 313 -0.12 22.93 7.43
C PHE A 313 -0.92 23.91 8.29
N ASP A 314 -1.16 23.59 9.56
CA ASP A 314 -1.97 24.40 10.46
C ASP A 314 -1.30 25.71 10.89
N MET A 315 0.01 25.67 11.21
CA MET A 315 0.73 26.83 11.72
C MET A 315 1.49 27.60 10.62
N GLY A 316 1.80 26.95 9.50
CA GLY A 316 2.55 27.53 8.38
C GLY A 316 1.70 27.80 7.15
N ILE A 317 1.28 26.74 6.46
CA ILE A 317 0.69 26.84 5.11
C ILE A 317 -0.67 27.55 5.12
N TYR A 318 -1.62 27.14 5.97
CA TYR A 318 -2.94 27.78 5.99
C TYR A 318 -2.89 29.27 6.40
N PRO A 319 -2.10 29.69 7.41
CA PRO A 319 -1.89 31.10 7.70
C PRO A 319 -1.27 31.89 6.55
N LEU A 320 -0.30 31.31 5.82
CA LEU A 320 0.29 31.96 4.65
C LEU A 320 -0.72 32.13 3.51
N ILE A 321 -1.53 31.10 3.23
CA ILE A 321 -2.56 31.20 2.18
C ILE A 321 -3.62 32.25 2.54
N ARG A 322 -3.99 32.34 3.83
CA ARG A 322 -4.88 33.41 4.33
C ARG A 322 -4.27 34.80 4.18
N LYS A 323 -2.95 34.95 4.39
CA LYS A 323 -2.23 36.20 4.12
C LYS A 323 -2.24 36.58 2.64
N CYS A 324 -2.36 35.60 1.73
CA CYS A 324 -2.53 35.83 0.30
C CYS A 324 -3.99 36.13 -0.12
N ASN A 325 -4.92 36.34 0.83
CA ASN A 325 -6.35 36.57 0.58
C ASN A 325 -7.06 35.44 -0.22
N ILE A 326 -6.62 34.20 -0.08
CA ILE A 326 -7.27 33.04 -0.69
C ILE A 326 -8.08 32.30 0.38
N ASP A 327 -9.41 32.40 0.30
CA ASP A 327 -10.32 31.66 1.16
C ASP A 327 -10.52 30.21 0.68
N LEU A 328 -9.74 29.32 1.28
CA LEU A 328 -9.86 27.87 1.12
C LEU A 328 -10.93 27.31 2.05
N THR A 329 -12.16 27.19 1.53
CA THR A 329 -13.25 26.44 2.19
C THR A 329 -12.86 24.96 2.36
N PRO A 330 -13.45 24.23 3.33
CA PRO A 330 -13.12 22.82 3.57
C PRO A 330 -13.22 21.95 2.31
N LEU A 331 -14.26 22.15 1.49
CA LEU A 331 -14.46 21.39 0.25
C LEU A 331 -13.41 21.72 -0.83
N LYS A 332 -12.96 22.99 -0.91
CA LYS A 332 -11.84 23.36 -1.79
C LYS A 332 -10.53 22.70 -1.32
N ARG A 333 -10.29 22.63 0.00
CA ARG A 333 -9.10 21.94 0.54
C ARG A 333 -9.13 20.45 0.19
N MET A 334 -10.27 19.78 0.36
CA MET A 334 -10.42 18.39 -0.04
C MET A 334 -10.14 18.17 -1.53
N THR A 335 -10.62 19.08 -2.38
CA THR A 335 -10.33 19.07 -3.82
C THR A 335 -8.83 19.16 -4.10
N VAL A 336 -8.14 20.13 -3.49
CA VAL A 336 -6.68 20.28 -3.64
C VAL A 336 -5.96 19.03 -3.13
N GLY A 337 -6.44 18.43 -2.03
CA GLY A 337 -5.89 17.18 -1.52
C GLY A 337 -5.98 16.01 -2.51
N MET A 338 -7.10 15.88 -3.22
CA MET A 338 -7.25 14.90 -4.31
C MET A 338 -6.31 15.17 -5.48
N VAL A 339 -6.13 16.44 -5.87
CA VAL A 339 -5.18 16.81 -6.94
C VAL A 339 -3.74 16.49 -6.52
N LEU A 340 -3.34 16.78 -5.28
CA LEU A 340 -2.01 16.45 -4.77
C LEU A 340 -1.76 14.94 -4.76
N ALA A 341 -2.74 14.13 -4.36
CA ALA A 341 -2.65 12.67 -4.43
C ALA A 341 -2.54 12.15 -5.87
N ALA A 342 -3.23 12.77 -6.84
CA ALA A 342 -3.08 12.42 -8.25
C ALA A 342 -1.66 12.75 -8.77
N VAL A 343 -1.12 13.91 -8.41
CA VAL A 343 0.27 14.29 -8.75
C VAL A 343 1.29 13.37 -8.07
N ALA A 344 1.02 12.91 -6.84
CA ALA A 344 1.86 11.91 -6.16
C ALA A 344 1.97 10.62 -6.97
N PHE A 345 0.87 10.18 -7.59
CA PHE A 345 0.86 8.98 -8.45
C PHE A 345 1.53 9.22 -9.80
N VAL A 346 1.48 10.44 -10.36
CA VAL A 346 2.30 10.80 -11.53
C VAL A 346 3.79 10.71 -11.18
N ALA A 347 4.20 11.23 -10.02
CA ALA A 347 5.57 11.09 -9.54
C ALA A 347 5.95 9.62 -9.36
N ALA A 348 5.07 8.80 -8.77
CA ALA A 348 5.30 7.36 -8.62
C ALA A 348 5.42 6.62 -9.95
N ALA A 349 4.65 7.00 -10.96
CA ALA A 349 4.76 6.45 -12.32
C ALA A 349 6.10 6.80 -12.98
N ILE A 350 6.58 8.03 -12.81
CA ILE A 350 7.89 8.44 -13.33
C ILE A 350 9.00 7.62 -12.68
N VAL A 351 8.96 7.47 -11.36
CA VAL A 351 9.91 6.65 -10.61
C VAL A 351 9.84 5.19 -11.08
N GLU A 352 8.65 4.64 -11.23
CA GLU A 352 8.44 3.26 -11.68
C GLU A 352 9.02 3.00 -13.07
N ASN A 353 8.79 3.93 -14.00
CA ASN A 353 9.29 3.83 -15.36
C ASN A 353 10.84 3.80 -15.38
N GLU A 354 11.51 4.59 -14.53
CA GLU A 354 12.97 4.55 -14.42
C GLU A 354 13.47 3.27 -13.72
N VAL A 355 12.73 2.73 -12.75
CA VAL A 355 13.04 1.42 -12.14
C VAL A 355 12.96 0.31 -13.20
N GLN A 356 11.90 0.29 -13.99
CA GLN A 356 11.68 -0.73 -15.01
C GLN A 356 12.70 -0.72 -16.16
N ARG A 357 13.23 0.45 -16.55
CA ARG A 357 14.31 0.54 -17.55
C ARG A 357 15.55 -0.28 -17.21
N THR A 358 15.73 -0.64 -15.94
CA THR A 358 16.85 -1.44 -15.46
C THR A 358 16.54 -2.94 -15.36
N VAL A 359 15.34 -3.36 -15.75
CA VAL A 359 14.87 -4.76 -15.69
C VAL A 359 14.84 -5.31 -17.12
N VAL A 360 15.43 -6.49 -17.33
CA VAL A 360 15.29 -7.21 -18.60
C VAL A 360 13.82 -7.65 -18.71
N PRO A 361 13.10 -7.33 -19.80
CA PRO A 361 11.71 -7.74 -19.95
C PRO A 361 11.58 -9.27 -19.84
N GLU A 362 10.59 -9.77 -19.11
CA GLU A 362 10.39 -11.22 -19.03
C GLU A 362 9.96 -11.78 -20.39
N PRO A 363 10.60 -12.86 -20.88
CA PRO A 363 10.18 -13.50 -22.12
C PRO A 363 8.81 -14.16 -21.94
N ILE A 364 7.85 -13.77 -22.79
CA ILE A 364 6.51 -14.39 -22.83
C ILE A 364 6.52 -15.63 -23.75
N ALA A 365 5.39 -16.34 -23.83
CA ALA A 365 5.25 -17.49 -24.72
C ALA A 365 5.65 -17.13 -26.17
N LYS A 366 6.37 -18.04 -26.83
CA LYS A 366 7.03 -17.88 -28.15
C LYS A 366 8.15 -16.84 -28.24
N GLU A 367 8.66 -16.36 -27.12
CA GLU A 367 9.80 -15.44 -27.08
C GLU A 367 10.96 -16.04 -26.28
N SER A 368 12.18 -15.76 -26.72
CA SER A 368 13.41 -16.09 -25.98
C SER A 368 14.40 -14.94 -26.14
N TYR A 369 15.26 -14.75 -25.14
CA TYR A 369 16.30 -13.74 -25.18
C TYR A 369 17.66 -14.40 -25.31
N ILE A 370 18.52 -13.86 -26.17
CA ILE A 370 19.89 -14.32 -26.29
C ILE A 370 20.90 -13.18 -26.17
N GLN A 371 22.04 -13.47 -25.55
CA GLN A 371 23.21 -12.63 -25.61
C GLN A 371 24.43 -13.47 -25.96
N PHE A 372 25.52 -12.81 -26.36
CA PHE A 372 26.74 -13.48 -26.78
C PHE A 372 27.92 -13.00 -25.95
N LEU A 373 28.74 -13.94 -25.49
CA LEU A 373 29.95 -13.67 -24.70
C LEU A 373 31.16 -14.09 -25.52
N ASN A 374 31.97 -13.12 -25.96
CA ASN A 374 33.15 -13.38 -26.79
C ASN A 374 34.41 -13.60 -25.92
N LEU A 375 34.74 -14.87 -25.68
CA LEU A 375 36.01 -15.30 -25.06
C LEU A 375 37.14 -15.51 -26.07
N ALA A 376 36.88 -15.39 -27.36
CA ALA A 376 37.91 -15.52 -28.38
C ALA A 376 38.83 -14.29 -28.39
N ASP A 377 40.00 -14.44 -29.01
CA ASP A 377 41.04 -13.41 -29.09
C ASP A 377 40.79 -12.30 -30.14
N LYS A 378 39.74 -12.41 -30.96
CA LYS A 378 39.38 -11.45 -32.03
C LYS A 378 37.89 -11.12 -32.02
N ASN A 379 37.53 -10.06 -32.73
CA ASN A 379 36.13 -9.69 -32.93
C ASN A 379 35.38 -10.80 -33.67
N ILE A 380 34.16 -11.09 -33.21
CA ILE A 380 33.24 -12.02 -33.87
C ILE A 380 32.02 -11.25 -34.34
N SER A 381 31.59 -11.48 -35.58
CA SER A 381 30.28 -11.02 -36.06
C SER A 381 29.33 -12.20 -36.15
N ALA A 382 28.18 -12.11 -35.48
CA ALA A 382 27.10 -13.09 -35.56
C ALA A 382 25.98 -12.56 -36.47
N THR A 383 25.44 -13.43 -37.32
CA THR A 383 24.28 -13.15 -38.18
C THR A 383 23.24 -14.26 -38.05
N LEU A 384 21.97 -13.86 -38.02
CA LEU A 384 20.82 -14.76 -38.09
C LEU A 384 19.84 -14.18 -39.12
N GLN A 385 19.36 -15.00 -40.06
CA GLN A 385 18.44 -14.53 -41.09
C GLN A 385 17.01 -14.42 -40.55
N GLY A 386 16.35 -13.30 -40.86
CA GLY A 386 14.92 -13.10 -40.56
C GLY A 386 14.60 -12.60 -39.16
N HIS A 387 15.60 -12.26 -38.34
CA HIS A 387 15.43 -11.69 -37.00
C HIS A 387 16.06 -10.31 -36.90
N ASP A 388 15.34 -9.39 -36.25
CA ASP A 388 15.83 -8.05 -35.95
C ASP A 388 16.97 -8.10 -34.90
N GLY A 389 17.91 -7.16 -35.00
CA GLY A 389 19.05 -7.05 -34.08
C GLY A 389 20.35 -7.71 -34.55
N PHE A 390 20.36 -8.37 -35.72
CA PHE A 390 21.57 -8.87 -36.38
C PHE A 390 21.95 -8.04 -37.62
N PRO A 391 23.23 -7.94 -38.02
CA PRO A 391 24.42 -8.54 -37.41
C PRO A 391 24.85 -7.90 -36.09
N ILE A 392 25.50 -8.68 -35.23
CA ILE A 392 26.08 -8.20 -33.96
C ILE A 392 27.58 -8.45 -34.01
N THR A 393 28.38 -7.40 -33.79
CA THR A 393 29.84 -7.52 -33.69
C THR A 393 30.27 -7.34 -32.24
N MET A 394 31.06 -8.27 -31.73
CA MET A 394 31.49 -8.31 -30.34
C MET A 394 33.01 -8.30 -30.26
N ALA A 395 33.58 -7.37 -29.50
CA ALA A 395 35.02 -7.41 -29.20
C ALA A 395 35.33 -8.47 -28.11
N PRO A 396 36.58 -8.98 -28.05
CA PRO A 396 37.03 -9.88 -26.99
C PRO A 396 36.78 -9.30 -25.59
N LEU A 397 36.16 -10.09 -24.71
CA LEU A 397 35.89 -9.73 -23.30
C LEU A 397 35.10 -8.42 -23.14
N GLN A 398 34.30 -8.06 -24.14
CA GLN A 398 33.38 -6.93 -24.07
C GLN A 398 32.07 -7.39 -23.42
N ASP A 399 31.61 -6.65 -22.41
CA ASP A 399 30.29 -6.89 -21.82
C ASP A 399 29.20 -6.67 -22.89
N PRO A 400 28.24 -7.61 -23.02
CA PRO A 400 27.17 -7.48 -23.99
C PRO A 400 26.29 -6.25 -23.68
N ASP A 401 25.92 -5.51 -24.72
CA ASP A 401 25.16 -4.28 -24.56
C ASP A 401 23.73 -4.54 -24.05
N ASN A 402 23.02 -5.48 -24.69
CA ASN A 402 21.65 -5.91 -24.37
C ASN A 402 21.38 -7.33 -24.92
N TYR A 403 20.37 -8.00 -24.36
CA TYR A 403 19.79 -9.20 -24.97
C TYR A 403 19.08 -8.88 -26.29
N VAL A 404 19.14 -9.84 -27.20
CA VAL A 404 18.46 -9.84 -28.49
C VAL A 404 17.24 -10.74 -28.37
N LYS A 405 16.10 -10.22 -28.81
CA LYS A 405 14.83 -10.96 -28.79
C LYS A 405 14.73 -11.91 -29.98
N LEU A 406 14.50 -13.18 -29.70
CA LEU A 406 14.16 -14.20 -30.69
C LEU A 406 12.66 -14.52 -30.60
N HIS A 407 12.01 -14.56 -31.76
CA HIS A 407 10.67 -15.11 -31.92
C HIS A 407 10.77 -16.58 -32.31
N LEU A 408 10.02 -17.42 -31.62
CA LEU A 408 9.99 -18.88 -31.82
C LEU A 408 8.67 -19.31 -32.47
N ASP A 409 8.75 -20.26 -33.40
CA ASP A 409 7.61 -20.89 -34.05
C ASP A 409 7.03 -22.05 -33.19
N SER A 410 7.85 -22.62 -32.30
CA SER A 410 7.53 -23.74 -31.41
C SER A 410 8.12 -23.54 -30.00
N PRO A 411 7.62 -24.23 -28.95
CA PRO A 411 8.11 -24.08 -27.58
C PRO A 411 9.63 -24.27 -27.40
N SER A 412 10.25 -25.02 -28.31
CA SER A 412 11.70 -25.07 -28.46
C SER A 412 12.05 -25.05 -29.95
N GLN A 413 13.12 -24.35 -30.32
CA GLN A 413 13.54 -24.15 -31.69
C GLN A 413 15.07 -24.15 -31.81
N LEU A 414 15.57 -24.80 -32.85
CA LEU A 414 17.00 -24.83 -33.18
C LEU A 414 17.35 -23.66 -34.10
N PHE A 415 18.22 -22.77 -33.63
CA PHE A 415 18.75 -21.66 -34.40
C PHE A 415 20.15 -21.97 -34.93
N SER A 416 20.42 -21.52 -36.15
CA SER A 416 21.75 -21.62 -36.78
C SER A 416 22.32 -20.22 -36.97
N PHE A 417 23.25 -19.84 -36.10
CA PHE A 417 23.94 -18.56 -36.15
C PHE A 417 25.16 -18.68 -37.06
N ASP A 418 25.23 -17.83 -38.07
CA ASP A 418 26.40 -17.70 -38.94
C ASP A 418 27.40 -16.76 -38.24
N LEU A 419 28.56 -17.30 -37.86
CA LEU A 419 29.62 -16.59 -37.15
C LEU A 419 30.80 -16.30 -38.09
N GLN A 420 31.29 -15.07 -38.07
CA GLN A 420 32.52 -14.65 -38.75
C GLN A 420 33.59 -14.31 -37.71
N TYR A 421 34.67 -15.08 -37.70
CA TYR A 421 35.84 -14.90 -36.83
C TYR A 421 37.09 -14.73 -37.69
N GLY A 422 37.54 -13.48 -37.82
CA GLY A 422 38.56 -13.12 -38.81
C GLY A 422 38.11 -13.47 -40.24
N ASN A 423 38.86 -14.38 -40.89
CA ASN A 423 38.56 -14.87 -42.24
C ASN A 423 37.78 -16.20 -42.24
N VAL A 424 37.52 -16.78 -41.06
CA VAL A 424 36.83 -18.06 -40.91
C VAL A 424 35.34 -17.80 -40.73
N LYS A 425 34.51 -18.53 -41.48
CA LYS A 425 33.05 -18.55 -41.30
C LYS A 425 32.64 -19.91 -40.74
N THR A 426 31.93 -19.91 -39.62
CA THR A 426 31.50 -21.11 -38.90
C THR A 426 30.03 -20.98 -38.54
N LYS A 427 29.31 -22.11 -38.48
CA LYS A 427 27.93 -22.14 -38.00
C LYS A 427 27.87 -22.61 -36.57
N CYS A 428 27.11 -21.90 -35.74
CA CYS A 428 26.79 -22.32 -34.38
C CYS A 428 25.31 -22.71 -34.31
N LEU A 429 25.05 -23.98 -33.99
CA LEU A 429 23.70 -24.52 -33.83
C LEU A 429 23.36 -24.54 -32.34
N GLN A 430 22.29 -23.87 -31.92
CA GLN A 430 21.85 -23.85 -30.53
C GLN A 430 20.34 -24.03 -30.43
N ASN A 431 19.91 -24.84 -29.47
CA ASN A 431 18.50 -25.08 -29.21
C ASN A 431 18.03 -24.18 -28.06
N THR A 432 17.08 -23.32 -28.33
CA THR A 432 16.49 -22.41 -27.33
C THR A 432 15.07 -22.85 -27.01
N SER A 433 14.56 -22.46 -25.85
CA SER A 433 13.16 -22.63 -25.45
C SER A 433 12.48 -21.29 -25.22
N GLU A 434 11.15 -21.27 -25.37
CA GLU A 434 10.35 -20.10 -25.04
C GLU A 434 10.41 -19.80 -23.55
N MET A 435 10.17 -18.54 -23.18
CA MET A 435 10.21 -18.07 -21.78
C MET A 435 11.56 -18.24 -21.09
N GLU A 436 12.64 -18.39 -21.88
CA GLU A 436 14.01 -18.54 -21.41
C GLU A 436 14.95 -17.47 -21.98
N ALA A 437 15.97 -17.12 -21.19
CA ALA A 437 17.09 -16.27 -21.57
C ALA A 437 18.38 -17.09 -21.63
N PHE A 438 19.24 -16.83 -22.61
CA PHE A 438 20.46 -17.61 -22.83
C PHE A 438 21.68 -16.76 -23.18
N SER A 439 22.83 -17.24 -22.71
CA SER A 439 24.14 -16.72 -23.09
C SER A 439 24.86 -17.73 -23.98
N ILE A 440 25.20 -17.32 -25.21
CA ILE A 440 26.04 -18.10 -26.11
C ILE A 440 27.49 -17.68 -25.89
N VAL A 441 28.27 -18.53 -25.24
CA VAL A 441 29.71 -18.33 -25.04
C VAL A 441 30.46 -18.80 -26.27
N LEU A 442 31.21 -17.88 -26.90
CA LEU A 442 32.05 -18.13 -28.07
C LEU A 442 33.51 -18.16 -27.66
N TYR A 443 34.24 -19.21 -28.03
CA TYR A 443 35.65 -19.40 -27.67
C TYR A 443 36.41 -20.08 -28.80
N ASN A 444 37.72 -19.85 -28.89
CA ASN A 444 38.57 -20.44 -29.92
C ASN A 444 39.60 -21.41 -29.36
N GLU A 445 39.79 -22.53 -30.07
CA GLU A 445 40.93 -23.43 -29.90
C GLU A 445 41.76 -23.38 -31.18
N GLY A 446 42.82 -22.57 -31.17
CA GLY A 446 43.55 -22.22 -32.40
C GLY A 446 42.68 -21.37 -33.33
N GLU A 447 42.47 -21.82 -34.57
CA GLU A 447 41.61 -21.14 -35.56
C GLU A 447 40.16 -21.67 -35.58
N ILE A 448 39.85 -22.69 -34.77
CA ILE A 448 38.51 -23.27 -34.71
C ILE A 448 37.69 -22.52 -33.66
N LEU A 449 36.54 -22.00 -34.08
CA LEU A 449 35.58 -21.35 -33.20
C LEU A 449 34.54 -22.35 -32.71
N HIS A 450 34.35 -22.39 -31.41
CA HIS A 450 33.34 -23.19 -30.71
C HIS A 450 32.31 -22.28 -30.04
N CYS A 451 31.13 -22.84 -29.79
CA CYS A 451 30.06 -22.14 -29.08
C CYS A 451 29.39 -23.06 -28.08
N LYS A 452 28.97 -22.49 -26.94
CA LYS A 452 28.25 -23.20 -25.87
C LYS A 452 27.09 -22.34 -25.39
N LEU A 453 25.92 -22.95 -25.23
CA LEU A 453 24.75 -22.31 -24.66
C LEU A 453 24.75 -22.46 -23.13
N LEU A 454 24.43 -21.37 -22.44
CA LEU A 454 24.17 -21.34 -21.00
C LEU A 454 22.78 -20.72 -20.79
N GLU A 455 22.02 -21.26 -19.85
CA GLU A 455 20.74 -20.69 -19.43
C GLU A 455 20.97 -19.59 -18.39
N ASP A 456 20.31 -18.45 -18.57
CA ASP A 456 20.50 -17.24 -17.79
C ASP A 456 19.40 -17.04 -16.76
N GLU A 457 19.72 -16.36 -15.66
CA GLU A 457 18.73 -15.95 -14.68
C GLU A 457 17.80 -14.91 -15.33
N LYS A 458 16.50 -15.15 -15.25
CA LYS A 458 15.48 -14.27 -15.85
C LYS A 458 15.01 -13.21 -14.88
N LEU A 459 14.99 -13.57 -13.61
CA LEU A 459 14.39 -12.76 -12.56
C LEU A 459 15.45 -11.89 -11.91
N LYS A 460 15.19 -10.58 -11.91
CA LYS A 460 16.02 -9.64 -11.19
C LYS A 460 16.06 -10.04 -9.70
N PRO A 461 17.25 -10.25 -9.12
CA PRO A 461 17.36 -10.62 -7.71
C PRO A 461 16.70 -9.58 -6.81
N GLN A 462 15.82 -10.03 -5.92
CA GLN A 462 15.06 -9.15 -5.04
C GLN A 462 15.78 -8.91 -3.69
N LYS A 463 15.26 -7.98 -2.87
CA LYS A 463 15.59 -7.83 -1.43
C LYS A 463 17.04 -7.49 -1.08
N GLY A 464 17.68 -6.56 -1.77
CA GLY A 464 19.09 -6.24 -1.49
C GLY A 464 20.11 -7.28 -1.99
N LYS A 465 19.68 -8.40 -2.59
CA LYS A 465 20.57 -9.49 -3.03
C LYS A 465 21.01 -9.37 -4.49
N ALA A 466 22.05 -10.11 -4.83
CA ALA A 466 22.52 -10.37 -6.19
C ALA A 466 22.51 -11.87 -6.47
N THR A 467 22.49 -12.29 -7.73
CA THR A 467 22.77 -13.68 -8.11
C THR A 467 24.06 -13.75 -8.89
N VAL A 468 24.81 -14.83 -8.66
CA VAL A 468 26.11 -15.04 -9.29
C VAL A 468 26.20 -16.47 -9.77
N ARG A 469 26.62 -16.67 -11.01
CA ARG A 469 27.08 -17.97 -11.51
C ARG A 469 28.55 -17.93 -11.87
N ILE A 470 29.22 -19.07 -11.72
CA ILE A 470 30.61 -19.25 -12.10
C ILE A 470 30.68 -20.11 -13.36
N VAL A 471 31.45 -19.67 -14.35
CA VAL A 471 31.76 -20.43 -15.57
C VAL A 471 33.26 -20.72 -15.61
N ASN A 472 33.62 -21.99 -15.66
CA ASN A 472 35.01 -22.43 -15.70
C ASN A 472 35.48 -22.63 -17.16
N ALA A 473 36.11 -21.62 -17.74
CA ALA A 473 36.76 -21.69 -19.05
C ALA A 473 38.17 -22.31 -18.99
N TYR A 474 38.56 -22.90 -17.85
CA TYR A 474 39.83 -23.60 -17.68
C TYR A 474 39.75 -25.04 -18.18
N SER A 475 40.92 -25.62 -18.48
CA SER A 475 41.07 -26.99 -19.00
C SER A 475 40.91 -28.08 -17.94
N GLU A 476 40.84 -27.71 -16.67
CA GLU A 476 40.72 -28.62 -15.52
C GLU A 476 39.55 -28.22 -14.62
N ASP A 477 38.98 -29.19 -13.91
CA ASP A 477 37.88 -28.95 -12.98
C ASP A 477 38.37 -28.06 -11.83
N MET A 478 37.49 -27.16 -11.39
CA MET A 478 37.87 -26.11 -10.45
C MET A 478 36.88 -26.02 -9.31
N ASN A 479 37.37 -26.08 -8.07
CA ASN A 479 36.53 -25.86 -6.90
C ASN A 479 36.56 -24.37 -6.52
N VAL A 480 35.41 -23.72 -6.58
CA VAL A 480 35.30 -22.26 -6.44
C VAL A 480 34.54 -21.89 -5.17
N THR A 481 35.11 -20.97 -4.41
CA THR A 481 34.50 -20.39 -3.21
C THR A 481 34.50 -18.86 -3.34
N LEU A 482 33.38 -18.20 -3.06
CA LEU A 482 33.24 -16.76 -3.13
C LEU A 482 32.70 -16.24 -1.79
N GLY A 483 33.57 -15.63 -0.97
CA GLY A 483 33.23 -15.30 0.42
C GLY A 483 32.96 -16.56 1.25
N GLU A 484 31.80 -16.64 1.90
CA GLU A 484 31.36 -17.83 2.64
C GLU A 484 30.71 -18.89 1.74
N LEU A 485 30.34 -18.52 0.51
CA LEU A 485 29.56 -19.36 -0.37
C LEU A 485 30.45 -20.31 -1.18
N LYS A 486 30.15 -21.61 -1.12
CA LYS A 486 30.86 -22.66 -1.86
C LYS A 486 30.05 -23.09 -3.07
N PHE A 487 30.59 -22.84 -4.27
CA PHE A 487 29.99 -23.31 -5.52
C PHE A 487 30.33 -24.78 -5.82
N GLY A 488 31.30 -25.35 -5.10
CA GLY A 488 31.75 -26.71 -5.32
C GLY A 488 32.59 -26.83 -6.59
N THR A 489 32.66 -28.05 -7.14
CA THR A 489 33.44 -28.35 -8.34
C THR A 489 32.67 -27.90 -9.58
N VAL A 490 33.22 -26.90 -10.28
CA VAL A 490 32.76 -26.44 -11.59
C VAL A 490 33.57 -27.15 -12.66
N ASN A 491 32.88 -27.92 -13.51
CA ASN A 491 33.50 -28.76 -14.54
C ASN A 491 34.33 -27.92 -15.53
N LYS A 492 35.41 -28.50 -16.06
CA LYS A 492 36.25 -27.91 -17.12
C LYS A 492 35.46 -27.62 -18.41
N ASN A 493 36.09 -26.91 -19.34
CA ASN A 493 35.58 -26.67 -20.70
C ASN A 493 34.20 -25.98 -20.69
N LEU A 494 34.16 -24.81 -20.04
CA LEU A 494 32.99 -23.96 -19.87
C LEU A 494 31.86 -24.60 -19.05
N GLY A 495 32.17 -25.51 -18.12
CA GLY A 495 31.17 -25.93 -17.13
C GLY A 495 30.68 -24.74 -16.33
N SER A 496 29.39 -24.70 -16.04
CA SER A 496 28.76 -23.64 -15.25
C SER A 496 28.24 -24.20 -13.93
N SER A 497 28.28 -23.38 -12.88
CA SER A 497 27.50 -23.63 -11.67
C SER A 497 26.04 -23.21 -11.88
N GLU A 498 25.17 -23.67 -10.99
CA GLU A 498 23.88 -23.01 -10.73
C GLU A 498 24.12 -21.56 -10.26
N TYR A 499 23.11 -20.70 -10.44
CA TYR A 499 23.11 -19.38 -9.84
C TYR A 499 23.01 -19.49 -8.32
N ALA A 500 23.78 -18.68 -7.62
CA ALA A 500 23.70 -18.58 -6.18
C ALA A 500 23.46 -17.14 -5.73
N ILE A 501 22.65 -17.01 -4.68
CA ILE A 501 22.26 -15.72 -4.11
C ILE A 501 23.36 -15.21 -3.19
N MET A 502 23.71 -13.93 -3.33
CA MET A 502 24.75 -13.28 -2.56
C MET A 502 24.32 -11.91 -2.04
N ASP A 503 24.94 -11.48 -0.96
CA ASP A 503 24.82 -10.13 -0.42
C ASP A 503 25.66 -9.14 -1.21
N ARG A 504 25.32 -7.85 -1.10
CA ARG A 504 26.13 -6.78 -1.66
C ARG A 504 27.46 -6.69 -0.95
N GLY A 505 28.56 -6.70 -1.70
CA GLY A 505 29.89 -6.65 -1.10
C GLY A 505 31.03 -6.73 -2.12
N GLN A 506 32.24 -6.45 -1.65
CA GLN A 506 33.47 -6.70 -2.40
C GLN A 506 33.91 -8.14 -2.14
N TYR A 507 33.99 -8.95 -3.19
CA TYR A 507 34.28 -10.37 -3.07
C TYR A 507 35.59 -10.75 -3.77
N LYS A 508 36.30 -11.71 -3.16
CA LYS A 508 37.43 -12.41 -3.77
C LYS A 508 37.08 -13.88 -3.92
N ALA A 509 37.32 -14.41 -5.11
CA ALA A 509 37.15 -15.83 -5.42
C ALA A 509 38.39 -16.61 -5.01
N MET A 510 38.20 -17.71 -4.30
CA MET A 510 39.22 -18.72 -4.02
C MET A 510 38.96 -19.92 -4.93
N CYS A 511 39.89 -20.18 -5.84
CA CYS A 511 39.77 -21.18 -6.89
C CYS A 511 40.86 -22.26 -6.70
N ASN A 512 40.45 -23.50 -6.44
CA ASN A 512 41.38 -24.62 -6.29
C ASN A 512 41.33 -25.48 -7.56
N VAL A 513 42.48 -25.65 -8.22
CA VAL A 513 42.68 -26.54 -9.37
C VAL A 513 43.74 -27.58 -8.97
N GLY A 514 43.32 -28.82 -8.74
CA GLY A 514 44.19 -29.84 -8.17
C GLY A 514 44.78 -29.40 -6.83
N THR A 515 46.11 -29.26 -6.76
CA THR A 515 46.83 -28.77 -5.57
C THR A 515 47.10 -27.26 -5.57
N THR A 516 46.85 -26.58 -6.69
CA THR A 516 47.16 -25.15 -6.86
C THR A 516 45.96 -24.30 -6.44
N LYS A 517 46.21 -23.23 -5.69
CA LYS A 517 45.19 -22.28 -5.25
C LYS A 517 45.42 -20.93 -5.90
N TYR A 518 44.37 -20.40 -6.53
CA TYR A 518 44.33 -19.05 -7.07
C TYR A 518 43.37 -18.20 -6.23
N ALA A 519 43.78 -16.97 -5.95
CA ALA A 519 42.91 -15.96 -5.37
C ALA A 519 42.70 -14.88 -6.44
N VAL A 520 41.45 -14.64 -6.83
CA VAL A 520 41.13 -13.65 -7.87
C VAL A 520 40.13 -12.64 -7.32
N ASP A 521 40.36 -11.37 -7.61
CA ASP A 521 39.45 -10.31 -7.20
C ASP A 521 38.26 -10.23 -8.17
N VAL A 522 37.05 -10.38 -7.65
CA VAL A 522 35.80 -10.29 -8.43
C VAL A 522 35.24 -8.85 -8.37
N GLY A 523 35.63 -8.10 -7.35
CA GLY A 523 35.17 -6.74 -7.10
C GLY A 523 33.77 -6.69 -6.48
N LEU A 524 33.07 -5.58 -6.71
CA LEU A 524 31.73 -5.34 -6.16
C LEU A 524 30.71 -6.25 -6.85
N ILE A 525 29.95 -6.98 -6.04
CA ILE A 525 28.68 -7.59 -6.42
C ILE A 525 27.60 -6.66 -5.88
N ASP A 526 26.86 -6.01 -6.78
CA ASP A 526 25.92 -4.95 -6.42
C ASP A 526 24.47 -5.44 -6.39
N PHE A 527 23.61 -4.67 -5.71
CA PHE A 527 22.23 -5.09 -5.46
C PHE A 527 21.41 -5.19 -6.76
N GLY A 528 20.68 -6.29 -6.91
CA GLY A 528 19.70 -6.49 -7.96
C GLY A 528 20.35 -6.84 -9.28
N ALA A 529 21.65 -7.15 -9.29
CA ALA A 529 22.35 -7.62 -10.47
C ALA A 529 22.45 -9.15 -10.47
N ALA A 530 22.40 -9.71 -11.68
CA ALA A 530 22.80 -11.09 -11.95
C ALA A 530 24.15 -11.04 -12.67
N TYR A 531 25.13 -11.78 -12.17
CA TYR A 531 26.49 -11.78 -12.69
C TYR A 531 26.89 -13.16 -13.22
N THR A 532 27.56 -13.16 -14.35
CA THR A 532 28.34 -14.31 -14.83
C THR A 532 29.82 -14.01 -14.63
N ILE A 533 30.47 -14.83 -13.81
CA ILE A 533 31.90 -14.75 -13.57
C ILE A 533 32.58 -15.86 -14.37
N ILE A 534 33.30 -15.48 -15.42
CA ILE A 534 34.07 -16.40 -16.24
C ILE A 534 35.52 -16.44 -15.75
N LEU A 535 35.95 -17.62 -15.34
CA LEU A 535 37.32 -17.91 -14.92
C LEU A 535 38.09 -18.47 -16.11
N TYR A 536 39.10 -17.76 -16.58
CA TYR A 536 39.86 -18.14 -17.78
C TYR A 536 41.36 -17.91 -17.58
N LYS A 537 42.17 -18.54 -18.45
CA LYS A 537 43.62 -18.32 -18.51
C LYS A 537 43.97 -17.62 -19.80
N LYS A 538 44.73 -16.52 -19.69
CA LYS A 538 45.24 -15.82 -20.87
C LYS A 538 46.45 -16.60 -21.44
N PRO A 539 46.56 -16.77 -22.77
CA PRO A 539 47.75 -17.37 -23.37
C PRO A 539 49.02 -16.61 -22.95
N GLY A 540 50.02 -17.35 -22.42
CA GLY A 540 51.29 -16.79 -21.97
C GLY A 540 51.32 -16.25 -20.52
N ASP A 541 50.19 -16.26 -19.81
CA ASP A 541 50.11 -15.86 -18.39
C ASP A 541 49.80 -17.10 -17.53
N ALA A 542 50.56 -17.32 -16.46
CA ALA A 542 50.34 -18.45 -15.54
C ALA A 542 49.22 -18.17 -14.53
N SER A 543 48.75 -16.92 -14.43
CA SER A 543 47.70 -16.52 -13.49
C SER A 543 46.29 -16.77 -14.04
N LEU A 544 45.37 -17.15 -13.14
CA LEU A 544 43.95 -17.22 -13.42
C LEU A 544 43.36 -15.81 -13.47
N LYS A 545 42.59 -15.49 -14.52
CA LYS A 545 41.89 -14.21 -14.66
C LYS A 545 40.39 -14.40 -14.53
N VAL A 546 39.74 -13.32 -14.12
CA VAL A 546 38.29 -13.21 -14.02
C VAL A 546 37.83 -12.21 -15.07
N TRP A 547 36.78 -12.57 -15.80
CA TRP A 547 35.91 -11.62 -16.47
C TRP A 547 34.53 -11.70 -15.80
N LYS A 548 34.04 -10.58 -15.31
CA LYS A 548 32.73 -10.45 -14.68
C LYS A 548 31.84 -9.64 -15.62
N THR A 549 30.76 -10.26 -16.09
CA THR A 549 29.73 -9.59 -16.91
C THR A 549 28.43 -9.48 -16.10
N GLU A 550 27.67 -8.42 -16.36
CA GLU A 550 26.34 -8.16 -15.78
C GLU A 550 25.26 -8.67 -16.72
N ASP A 551 24.67 -9.82 -16.41
CA ASP A 551 23.54 -10.37 -17.16
C ASP A 551 22.27 -9.55 -16.88
N ILE A 552 22.08 -9.15 -15.62
CA ILE A 552 21.06 -8.19 -15.22
C ILE A 552 21.75 -7.02 -14.52
N LYS A 553 21.48 -5.80 -14.99
CA LYS A 553 22.09 -4.57 -14.43
C LYS A 553 21.63 -4.31 -13.00
N ALA A 554 22.55 -3.83 -12.16
CA ALA A 554 22.26 -3.47 -10.78
C ALA A 554 21.17 -2.39 -10.66
N ASN A 555 20.50 -2.33 -9.52
CA ASN A 555 19.53 -1.28 -9.22
C ASN A 555 20.24 0.05 -8.98
N VAL A 556 20.08 1.00 -9.91
CA VAL A 556 20.80 2.28 -9.88
C VAL A 556 20.02 3.37 -9.13
N LEU A 557 18.69 3.26 -9.07
CA LEU A 557 17.83 4.31 -8.53
C LEU A 557 17.78 4.24 -7.00
N HIS A 558 18.14 5.33 -6.31
CA HIS A 558 18.09 5.39 -4.85
C HIS A 558 16.65 5.53 -4.33
N ILE A 559 16.31 4.87 -3.22
CA ILE A 559 14.98 4.89 -2.58
C ILE A 559 14.48 6.31 -2.24
N ALA A 560 15.38 7.27 -2.05
CA ALA A 560 15.05 8.68 -1.83
C ALA A 560 14.20 9.31 -2.96
N TRP A 561 14.21 8.72 -4.17
CA TRP A 561 13.33 9.14 -5.25
C TRP A 561 11.83 8.89 -4.96
N GLN A 562 11.49 8.10 -3.94
CA GLN A 562 10.11 8.00 -3.43
C GLN A 562 9.72 9.12 -2.46
N ILE A 563 10.66 9.95 -1.99
CA ILE A 563 10.33 11.04 -1.06
C ILE A 563 9.29 12.02 -1.66
N PRO A 564 9.41 12.48 -2.92
CA PRO A 564 8.42 13.39 -3.51
C PRO A 564 6.99 12.83 -3.52
N GLN A 565 6.79 11.57 -3.92
CA GLN A 565 5.44 10.97 -3.93
C GLN A 565 4.86 10.82 -2.50
N TYR A 566 5.67 10.45 -1.51
CA TYR A 566 5.21 10.38 -0.11
C TYR A 566 4.88 11.77 0.46
N VAL A 567 5.71 12.78 0.18
CA VAL A 567 5.45 14.17 0.60
C VAL A 567 4.14 14.70 0.00
N LEU A 568 3.92 14.49 -1.30
CA LEU A 568 2.70 14.92 -1.98
C LEU A 568 1.47 14.16 -1.47
N MET A 569 1.59 12.86 -1.21
CA MET A 569 0.51 12.05 -0.66
C MET A 569 0.16 12.46 0.77
N SER A 570 1.14 12.68 1.65
CA SER A 570 0.92 13.15 3.02
C SER A 570 0.29 14.55 3.05
N ALA A 571 0.74 15.46 2.18
CA ALA A 571 0.09 16.75 2.01
C ALA A 571 -1.37 16.60 1.54
N GLY A 572 -1.61 15.71 0.57
CA GLY A 572 -2.94 15.36 0.09
C GLY A 572 -3.84 14.82 1.19
N GLU A 573 -3.34 13.93 2.04
CA GLU A 573 -4.04 13.35 3.19
C GLU A 573 -4.46 14.42 4.20
N VAL A 574 -3.57 15.33 4.59
CA VAL A 574 -3.91 16.41 5.53
C VAL A 574 -5.02 17.29 4.98
N MET A 575 -4.95 17.65 3.69
CA MET A 575 -5.97 18.50 3.05
C MET A 575 -7.29 17.78 2.77
N PHE A 576 -7.26 16.46 2.54
CA PHE A 576 -8.43 15.65 2.22
C PHE A 576 -9.06 14.99 3.44
N SER A 577 -8.29 14.16 4.14
CA SER A 577 -8.79 13.26 5.18
C SER A 577 -9.13 14.02 6.46
N ILE A 578 -8.17 14.79 6.99
CA ILE A 578 -8.37 15.54 8.24
C ILE A 578 -9.48 16.59 8.06
N THR A 579 -9.39 17.37 6.98
CA THR A 579 -10.41 18.37 6.66
C THR A 579 -11.77 17.74 6.37
N GLY A 580 -11.80 16.58 5.68
CA GLY A 580 -13.05 15.90 5.35
C GLY A 580 -13.76 15.34 6.57
N VAL A 581 -13.03 14.77 7.53
CA VAL A 581 -13.59 14.35 8.82
C VAL A 581 -14.13 15.55 9.58
N GLU A 582 -13.37 16.64 9.70
CA GLU A 582 -13.80 17.88 10.36
C GLU A 582 -15.07 18.47 9.73
N PHE A 583 -15.08 18.60 8.39
CA PHE A 583 -16.23 19.06 7.62
C PHE A 583 -17.46 18.20 7.92
N SER A 584 -17.30 16.88 7.84
CA SER A 584 -18.41 15.94 8.06
C SER A 584 -18.96 16.01 9.47
N TYR A 585 -18.09 16.21 10.47
CA TYR A 585 -18.51 16.46 11.85
C TYR A 585 -19.26 17.79 12.02
N SER A 586 -18.85 18.84 11.30
CA SER A 586 -19.48 20.17 11.36
C SER A 586 -20.85 20.21 10.69
N GLN A 587 -21.09 19.37 9.68
CA GLN A 587 -22.33 19.32 8.91
C GLN A 587 -23.31 18.24 9.41
N ALA A 588 -22.98 17.56 10.51
CA ALA A 588 -23.77 16.48 11.08
C ALA A 588 -24.68 16.94 12.23
N PRO A 589 -25.94 16.47 12.28
CA PRO A 589 -26.75 16.51 13.50
C PRO A 589 -26.04 15.82 14.68
N LEU A 590 -26.26 16.31 15.91
CA LEU A 590 -25.58 15.79 17.10
C LEU A 590 -25.76 14.28 17.30
N ASN A 591 -26.97 13.77 17.04
CA ASN A 591 -27.33 12.36 17.15
C ASN A 591 -26.90 11.49 15.95
N MET A 592 -26.48 12.08 14.82
CA MET A 592 -26.12 11.34 13.59
C MET A 592 -24.64 11.39 13.21
N LYS A 593 -23.79 11.99 14.03
CA LYS A 593 -22.32 12.01 13.83
C LYS A 593 -21.73 10.62 13.65
N ALA A 594 -22.22 9.63 14.41
CA ALA A 594 -21.78 8.24 14.28
C ALA A 594 -22.11 7.64 12.90
N VAL A 595 -23.29 7.94 12.35
CA VAL A 595 -23.73 7.46 11.03
C VAL A 595 -22.81 8.00 9.93
N LEU A 596 -22.45 9.29 9.98
CA LEU A 596 -21.51 9.87 9.02
C LEU A 596 -20.09 9.34 9.16
N GLN A 597 -19.64 9.05 10.39
CA GLN A 597 -18.34 8.40 10.60
C GLN A 597 -18.31 6.97 10.04
N SER A 598 -19.38 6.19 10.23
CA SER A 598 -19.51 4.88 9.57
C SER A 598 -19.52 5.01 8.05
N GLY A 599 -20.24 6.00 7.50
CA GLY A 599 -20.23 6.30 6.07
C GLY A 599 -18.83 6.67 5.55
N TRP A 600 -18.05 7.42 6.34
CA TRP A 600 -16.68 7.79 5.99
C TRP A 600 -15.77 6.57 5.91
N LEU A 601 -15.78 5.69 6.92
CA LEU A 601 -15.01 4.44 6.91
C LEU A 601 -15.41 3.53 5.74
N LEU A 602 -16.69 3.53 5.37
CA LEU A 602 -17.16 2.78 4.22
C LEU A 602 -16.56 3.29 2.89
N THR A 603 -16.26 4.60 2.78
CA THR A 603 -15.51 5.11 1.61
C THR A 603 -14.12 4.51 1.50
N VAL A 604 -13.43 4.27 2.63
CA VAL A 604 -12.12 3.61 2.67
C VAL A 604 -12.26 2.16 2.23
N ALA A 605 -13.30 1.46 2.72
CA ALA A 605 -13.58 0.08 2.34
C ALA A 605 -13.80 -0.05 0.83
N PHE A 606 -14.65 0.81 0.25
CA PHE A 606 -14.88 0.83 -1.19
C PHE A 606 -13.64 1.24 -2.00
N GLY A 607 -12.79 2.12 -1.47
CA GLY A 607 -11.52 2.46 -2.11
C GLY A 607 -10.61 1.25 -2.28
N ASN A 608 -10.50 0.41 -1.23
CA ASN A 608 -9.76 -0.84 -1.32
C ASN A 608 -10.38 -1.83 -2.30
N VAL A 609 -11.73 -1.91 -2.38
CA VAL A 609 -12.42 -2.74 -3.38
C VAL A 609 -12.15 -2.25 -4.80
N LEU A 610 -12.08 -0.94 -5.04
CA LEU A 610 -11.73 -0.38 -6.36
C LEU A 610 -10.34 -0.85 -6.81
N VAL A 611 -9.36 -0.91 -5.90
CA VAL A 611 -8.03 -1.43 -6.23
C VAL A 611 -8.11 -2.90 -6.68
N LEU A 612 -8.90 -3.74 -6.00
CA LEU A 612 -9.10 -5.14 -6.39
C LEU A 612 -9.70 -5.29 -7.80
N ILE A 613 -10.67 -4.43 -8.12
CA ILE A 613 -11.33 -4.44 -9.42
C ILE A 613 -10.34 -4.05 -10.51
N VAL A 614 -9.60 -2.96 -10.30
CA VAL A 614 -8.61 -2.47 -11.28
C VAL A 614 -7.48 -3.48 -11.48
N ALA A 615 -6.91 -4.01 -10.39
CA ALA A 615 -5.83 -4.99 -10.45
C ALA A 615 -6.21 -6.29 -11.17
N LYS A 616 -7.49 -6.70 -11.12
CA LYS A 616 -7.97 -7.89 -11.87
C LYS A 616 -8.45 -7.59 -13.28
N ALA A 617 -8.94 -6.38 -13.54
CA ALA A 617 -9.53 -6.02 -14.82
C ALA A 617 -8.46 -5.60 -15.85
N ALA A 618 -7.31 -5.12 -15.39
CA ALA A 618 -6.30 -4.53 -16.24
C ALA A 618 -4.96 -5.27 -16.03
N TYR A 619 -4.55 -6.07 -17.02
CA TYR A 619 -3.17 -6.59 -17.11
C TYR A 619 -2.25 -5.45 -17.55
N LEU A 620 -2.06 -4.48 -16.66
CA LEU A 620 -1.23 -3.31 -16.88
C LEU A 620 0.08 -3.46 -16.13
N GLU A 621 1.15 -2.98 -16.76
CA GLU A 621 2.40 -2.75 -16.05
C GLU A 621 2.19 -1.73 -14.92
N GLN A 622 2.97 -1.87 -13.84
CA GLN A 622 2.78 -1.09 -12.62
C GLN A 622 2.83 0.44 -12.84
N TRP A 623 3.68 0.95 -13.73
CA TRP A 623 3.70 2.39 -14.03
C TRP A 623 2.41 2.86 -14.71
N ALA A 624 1.85 2.04 -15.61
CA ALA A 624 0.61 2.33 -16.32
C ALA A 624 -0.58 2.27 -15.36
N GLU A 625 -0.56 1.34 -14.39
CA GLU A 625 -1.52 1.30 -13.28
C GLU A 625 -1.48 2.61 -12.48
N PHE A 626 -0.29 3.13 -12.14
CA PHE A 626 -0.16 4.41 -11.44
C PHE A 626 -0.70 5.60 -12.25
N VAL A 627 -0.44 5.66 -13.55
CA VAL A 627 -1.01 6.68 -14.45
C VAL A 627 -2.53 6.57 -14.52
N LEU A 628 -3.08 5.36 -14.62
CA LEU A 628 -4.52 5.12 -14.63
C LEU A 628 -5.17 5.67 -13.35
N PHE A 629 -4.63 5.35 -12.18
CA PHE A 629 -5.13 5.86 -10.90
C PHE A 629 -5.02 7.39 -10.79
N ALA A 630 -3.92 7.99 -11.26
CA ALA A 630 -3.77 9.44 -11.29
C ALA A 630 -4.86 10.11 -12.15
N CYS A 631 -5.09 9.60 -13.36
CA CYS A 631 -6.12 10.10 -14.27
C CYS A 631 -7.53 9.95 -13.70
N LEU A 632 -7.83 8.78 -13.12
CA LEU A 632 -9.12 8.52 -12.47
C LEU A 632 -9.36 9.46 -11.29
N LEU A 633 -8.37 9.66 -10.41
CA LEU A 633 -8.51 10.58 -9.28
C LEU A 633 -8.63 12.04 -9.75
N PHE A 634 -7.91 12.43 -10.80
CA PHE A 634 -8.04 13.76 -11.37
C PHE A 634 -9.46 14.00 -11.92
N ALA A 635 -10.02 13.05 -12.67
CA ALA A 635 -11.40 13.12 -13.14
C ALA A 635 -12.40 13.19 -11.97
N VAL A 636 -12.19 12.37 -10.94
CA VAL A 636 -12.99 12.40 -9.70
C VAL A 636 -12.88 13.73 -8.98
N SER A 637 -11.71 14.37 -8.96
CA SER A 637 -11.51 15.69 -8.34
C SER A 637 -12.34 16.78 -9.04
N ILE A 638 -12.49 16.70 -10.36
CA ILE A 638 -13.36 17.60 -11.14
C ILE A 638 -14.82 17.37 -10.78
N ILE A 639 -15.26 16.09 -10.74
CA ILE A 639 -16.64 15.75 -10.35
C ILE A 639 -16.94 16.25 -8.94
N PHE A 640 -16.03 15.99 -7.99
CA PHE A 640 -16.18 16.45 -6.61
C PHE A 640 -16.21 17.98 -6.53
N SER A 641 -15.39 18.69 -7.31
CA SER A 641 -15.41 20.16 -7.38
C SER A 641 -16.76 20.70 -7.83
N ILE A 642 -17.37 20.07 -8.84
CA ILE A 642 -18.71 20.42 -9.33
C ILE A 642 -19.74 20.15 -8.23
N MET A 643 -19.69 18.98 -7.59
CA MET A 643 -20.60 18.63 -6.49
C MET A 643 -20.45 19.59 -5.30
N ALA A 644 -19.22 19.98 -4.97
CA ALA A 644 -18.90 20.92 -3.90
C ALA A 644 -19.40 22.34 -4.21
N TYR A 645 -19.36 22.77 -5.47
CA TYR A 645 -19.90 24.06 -5.89
C TYR A 645 -21.42 24.17 -5.64
N PHE A 646 -22.15 23.07 -5.84
CA PHE A 646 -23.59 23.01 -5.59
C PHE A 646 -23.95 22.65 -4.13
N TYR A 647 -22.95 22.48 -3.26
CA TYR A 647 -23.20 22.12 -1.87
C TYR A 647 -23.57 23.35 -1.04
N THR A 648 -24.72 23.30 -0.39
CA THR A 648 -25.17 24.31 0.58
C THR A 648 -24.76 23.90 1.99
N TYR A 649 -23.92 24.71 2.63
CA TYR A 649 -23.54 24.52 4.04
C TYR A 649 -24.77 24.64 4.95
N VAL A 650 -24.81 23.80 5.98
CA VAL A 650 -25.80 23.86 7.06
C VAL A 650 -25.25 24.75 8.16
N ASP A 651 -26.00 25.79 8.53
CA ASP A 651 -25.64 26.69 9.62
C ASP A 651 -25.77 26.02 11.00
N SER A 652 -24.93 26.43 11.95
CA SER A 652 -24.90 25.86 13.30
C SER A 652 -26.23 26.02 14.05
N ASP A 653 -26.97 27.09 13.78
CA ASP A 653 -28.27 27.35 14.42
C ASP A 653 -29.36 26.39 13.91
N ASP A 654 -29.23 25.92 12.66
CA ASP A 654 -30.12 24.91 12.09
C ASP A 654 -29.93 23.51 12.68
N LEU A 655 -28.77 23.26 13.29
CA LEU A 655 -28.42 21.99 13.95
C LEU A 655 -28.93 21.91 15.40
N VAL A 656 -29.33 23.03 16.01
CA VAL A 656 -29.75 23.12 17.42
C VAL A 656 -31.27 23.33 17.57
N LYS A 657 -31.90 24.11 16.69
CA LYS A 657 -33.35 24.45 16.80
C LYS A 657 -34.27 23.25 16.52
N THR A 658 -35.18 22.93 17.46
CA THR A 658 -36.31 22.00 17.25
C THR A 658 -37.44 22.67 16.44
N ASP A 659 -38.40 21.88 15.96
CA ASP A 659 -39.58 22.43 15.25
C ASP A 659 -40.44 23.34 16.17
N GLU A 660 -40.45 23.10 17.48
CA GLU A 660 -41.14 23.94 18.48
C GLU A 660 -40.52 25.36 18.55
N ASP A 661 -39.19 25.45 18.55
CA ASP A 661 -38.46 26.74 18.56
C ASP A 661 -38.71 27.59 17.29
N ARG A 662 -39.18 26.97 16.20
CA ARG A 662 -39.46 27.66 14.93
C ARG A 662 -40.92 28.06 14.76
N GLU A 663 -41.85 27.32 15.36
CA GLU A 663 -43.27 27.70 15.34
C GLU A 663 -43.52 28.97 16.20
N GLU A 664 -42.68 29.23 17.22
CA GLU A 664 -42.72 30.48 18.00
C GLU A 664 -42.18 31.72 17.25
N GLU A 665 -41.35 31.55 16.22
CA GLU A 665 -40.79 32.65 15.42
C GLU A 665 -41.71 33.09 14.25
N ILE A 666 -42.83 32.39 13.99
CA ILE A 666 -43.81 32.83 12.99
C ILE A 666 -44.71 33.91 13.61
N PRO A 667 -44.71 35.17 13.12
CA PRO A 667 -45.64 36.17 13.64
C PRO A 667 -47.07 35.70 13.35
N SER A 668 -47.91 35.64 14.39
CA SER A 668 -49.32 35.30 14.26
C SER A 668 -50.02 36.29 13.28
N PRO A 669 -50.97 35.85 12.44
CA PRO A 669 -51.63 36.73 11.46
C PRO A 669 -52.66 37.70 12.08
N HIS A 670 -52.61 37.95 13.39
CA HIS A 670 -53.51 38.89 14.05
C HIS A 670 -52.74 39.80 15.01
N LYS A 671 -52.31 40.94 14.48
CA LYS A 671 -52.17 42.18 15.27
C LYS A 671 -52.49 43.40 14.41
N ASP A 672 -53.68 43.90 14.66
CA ASP A 672 -54.11 45.30 14.67
C ASP A 672 -53.79 46.21 13.48
N ILE A 673 -54.90 46.55 12.82
CA ILE A 673 -55.19 47.79 12.10
C ILE A 673 -54.45 48.97 12.73
N SER A 674 -53.53 49.59 11.99
CA SER A 674 -53.11 50.97 12.23
C SER A 674 -53.47 51.82 11.02
N LEU A 675 -54.55 52.60 11.19
CA LEU A 675 -54.93 53.72 10.35
C LEU A 675 -53.95 54.88 10.60
N ASN A 676 -53.49 55.48 9.50
CA ASN A 676 -52.94 56.83 9.36
C ASN A 676 -51.67 57.20 10.16
N THR A 677 -50.57 57.44 9.46
CA THR A 677 -50.20 58.83 9.10
C THR A 677 -49.14 58.88 7.99
N VAL A 678 -49.45 59.70 7.00
CA VAL A 678 -48.57 60.17 5.93
C VAL A 678 -47.47 61.06 6.54
N SER A 679 -46.20 60.79 6.24
CA SER A 679 -45.27 61.88 5.92
C SER A 679 -44.18 61.41 4.95
N LYS A 680 -44.16 62.11 3.81
CA LYS A 680 -43.06 62.15 2.83
C LYS A 680 -41.81 62.70 3.51
N GLN A 681 -40.64 62.13 3.19
CA GLN A 681 -39.52 62.96 2.74
C GLN A 681 -38.47 62.13 1.97
N THR A 682 -38.43 62.41 0.68
CA THR A 682 -37.31 62.15 -0.23
C THR A 682 -36.25 63.23 -0.05
N LYS A 683 -34.97 62.85 -0.20
CA LYS A 683 -33.79 63.59 -0.73
C LYS A 683 -32.53 62.99 -0.08
N MET A 684 -31.42 62.74 -0.77
CA MET A 684 -30.96 62.97 -2.13
C MET A 684 -29.77 62.03 -2.35
#